data_AF-A0A927YCE8-F1
#
_entry.id   AF-A0A927YCE8-F1
#
_cell.length_a   1.000
_cell.length_b   1.000
_cell.length_c   1.000
_cell.angle_alpha   90.00
_cell.angle_beta   90.00
_cell.angle_gamma   90.00
#
_symmetry.space_group_name_H-M   'P 1'
#
loop_
_entity.id
_entity.type
_entity.pdbx_description
1 polymer ?
#
loop_
_entity_poly.entity_id
_entity_poly.type
_entity_poly.pdbx_seq_one_letter_code
_entity_poly.pdbx_strand_id
1 'polypeptide(L)'
;MVAYAAKAETGTEKSAQEADKNEGTSQTKEKDGQAQEDGADNDLLQPAVDPLKNKEGYTAVLYDNMNGLPTSEANDIAQTEEGFIWIGSYSGLIRYDGNTFERIDSTTGIASVVCLYVDSNGQLWIGTNDSGVAVMGKGSLRFYNKENGLKSLSVRSVAQDRSGNIYIATTHGIAVVDETGEMHQMDEPQINEEYVQEILQGSDGVIYGLTRDGAVFEIADGKIREYREGEKMGIDDIHSIYPDQSNPGYIYLGTKKSEIYYGQLNDSTKGMKKIDVSPLEYINSVEAFGDQIWICADNGIGLIKNGKFARIQNLPANNSIEKVKMDYQGNLWFASSKQGVMKIVPSRFTDIFGQYKLPETVINSTCIYQGMLFAGGKNDGLTVIGKNGVVDNVPVYKAKTASGKELPVTDLLQMLQGSRIRSIIKDSKERLWISTFGENCLLRFDNGELLQFTEKDGLPSDQIRTVCERKDGSYMVACSGGMALIRDDKVVEVYNEASGISNTSVLTVAEAENADMLIGTDGEGIYVITDSGVTHLGTGDSGLKSDVIMRIRKDRKRNLFWIVTSNSIAYMDPDYKITTIEQFPYPNNFDLYENNKDEMWILSSNGIYAAPTKELLANGEIEPVFYGIANGLPCITTANSYSDLTEEGELYIAGTTGVAKVNIDKTSENVSEVKMAVPYVEADGVRTYPDASGTITIPAGTKKLTIYDYVYTYSLMNPQVTCWLEGFEQEKTTVRRSELVPVDYTNLRGGTYYFQMQLKDSMGHGNKEMSVRIVKKKAYYERGWFYLVCALLLGFAIALLVQFILHKKTKALLKKAQENKLLIREIVEAFAKTIDMKDNYTNGHSTRVAEYTSMLAKEMGCDEETIEKYYNIALLHDIGKIGVPMEVLNKPGKLTDEEFAIIKSHPEKGENVLKDISIMPELAIGAGAHHERPDGKGYPRGLTEEQIPQVARIIGVADTFDAMYSNRPYRKRMNFEKVVSIIKEAAGTQLSSEVVDAFLRLVDKGEFRAPDDHGGGTMEDINNIHKKYEKESEGKTS
;
A
#
# COMPACT_ATOMS: atom_id res chain seq x y z
N MET A 1 -64.67 12.29 55.30
CA MET A 1 -64.52 13.21 56.44
C MET A 1 -63.59 14.34 56.03
N VAL A 2 -64.05 15.59 56.16
CA VAL A 2 -63.33 16.86 56.52
C VAL A 2 -62.04 17.17 55.73
N ALA A 3 -62.06 18.09 54.75
CA ALA A 3 -61.75 19.55 54.83
C ALA A 3 -60.30 19.86 55.30
N TYR A 4 -59.51 20.67 54.58
CA TYR A 4 -59.55 22.14 54.67
C TYR A 4 -58.80 22.84 53.52
N ALA A 5 -59.27 24.06 53.21
CA ALA A 5 -58.77 25.03 52.24
C ALA A 5 -58.18 26.28 52.95
N ALA A 6 -57.38 27.07 52.23
CA ALA A 6 -57.34 28.56 52.22
C ALA A 6 -56.20 29.00 51.27
N LYS A 7 -56.39 29.74 50.15
CA LYS A 7 -56.94 31.09 49.85
C LYS A 7 -56.16 32.29 50.43
N ALA A 8 -55.68 33.16 49.53
CA ALA A 8 -55.96 34.61 49.41
C ALA A 8 -54.84 35.29 48.57
N GLU A 9 -55.10 35.81 47.36
CA GLU A 9 -55.67 37.15 47.02
C GLU A 9 -54.65 38.29 47.29
N THR A 10 -54.35 39.29 46.44
CA THR A 10 -55.01 40.07 45.36
C THR A 10 -53.88 40.85 44.63
N GLY A 11 -53.93 41.47 43.45
CA GLY A 11 -54.98 41.96 42.54
C GLY A 11 -54.52 43.32 41.96
N THR A 12 -54.70 43.56 40.65
CA THR A 12 -54.99 44.85 39.94
C THR A 12 -54.73 44.66 38.43
N GLU A 13 -55.72 44.47 37.55
CA GLU A 13 -56.60 45.45 36.87
C GLU A 13 -55.90 46.49 35.95
N LYS A 14 -55.99 46.34 34.61
CA LYS A 14 -56.94 47.09 33.75
C LYS A 14 -56.75 46.90 32.22
N SER A 15 -57.91 46.62 31.61
CA SER A 15 -58.44 46.74 30.24
C SER A 15 -57.89 47.79 29.25
N ALA A 16 -57.96 47.46 27.95
CA ALA A 16 -58.74 48.11 26.86
C ALA A 16 -58.27 47.55 25.49
N GLN A 17 -59.05 46.82 24.68
CA GLN A 17 -60.24 47.15 23.85
C GLN A 17 -59.92 47.38 22.35
N GLU A 18 -60.88 46.97 21.51
CA GLU A 18 -61.02 47.08 20.03
C GLU A 18 -60.33 45.96 19.23
N ALA A 19 -60.98 44.92 18.67
CA ALA A 19 -62.26 44.72 17.97
C ALA A 19 -62.27 45.10 16.47
N ASP A 20 -62.36 44.05 15.64
CA ASP A 20 -63.42 43.79 14.65
C ASP A 20 -63.03 43.68 13.15
N LYS A 21 -63.53 42.58 12.56
CA LYS A 21 -63.85 42.31 11.12
C LYS A 21 -62.68 42.20 10.12
N ASN A 22 -62.60 41.23 9.19
CA ASN A 22 -63.64 40.41 8.56
C ASN A 22 -63.01 39.36 7.62
N GLU A 23 -63.76 38.28 7.37
CA GLU A 23 -63.89 37.54 6.10
C GLU A 23 -62.71 36.78 5.46
N GLY A 24 -62.61 35.51 5.87
CA GLY A 24 -62.70 34.30 5.03
C GLY A 24 -62.24 34.32 3.56
N THR A 25 -61.22 33.50 3.26
CA THR A 25 -61.29 32.52 2.16
C THR A 25 -60.30 31.38 2.41
N SER A 26 -60.72 30.19 1.99
CA SER A 26 -60.17 28.89 2.38
C SER A 26 -59.03 28.42 1.47
N GLN A 27 -58.18 27.57 2.07
CA GLN A 27 -57.20 26.63 1.50
C GLN A 27 -55.83 27.19 1.09
N THR A 28 -54.79 26.91 1.90
CA THR A 28 -53.65 26.07 1.49
C THR A 28 -52.70 25.77 2.67
N LYS A 29 -52.16 24.54 2.66
CA LYS A 29 -51.14 23.92 3.52
C LYS A 29 -50.08 24.87 4.16
N GLU A 30 -49.97 24.84 5.48
CA GLU A 30 -48.77 25.16 6.30
C GLU A 30 -48.31 23.81 6.90
N LYS A 31 -47.07 23.30 6.88
CA LYS A 31 -45.70 23.86 6.89
C LYS A 31 -45.46 24.85 8.04
N ASP A 32 -45.57 24.34 9.25
CA ASP A 32 -44.91 24.94 10.41
C ASP A 32 -43.39 24.74 10.31
N GLY A 33 -42.71 25.81 9.93
CA GLY A 33 -41.30 26.01 10.25
C GLY A 33 -41.20 26.61 11.65
N GLN A 34 -40.63 25.86 12.59
CA GLN A 34 -40.08 26.46 13.79
C GLN A 34 -38.81 27.20 13.41
N ALA A 35 -38.84 28.50 13.64
CA ALA A 35 -37.68 29.38 13.53
C ALA A 35 -36.60 28.92 14.50
N GLN A 36 -35.43 28.68 13.93
CA GLN A 36 -34.16 28.41 14.59
C GLN A 36 -33.77 29.68 15.35
N GLU A 37 -33.85 29.62 16.69
CA GLU A 37 -33.09 30.55 17.53
C GLU A 37 -31.63 30.12 17.47
N ASP A 38 -30.84 30.84 16.67
CA ASP A 38 -29.39 30.72 16.62
C ASP A 38 -28.79 31.23 17.94
N GLY A 39 -28.81 30.39 18.96
CA GLY A 39 -27.88 30.42 20.08
C GLY A 39 -26.71 29.49 19.75
N ALA A 40 -25.48 30.00 19.77
CA ALA A 40 -24.29 29.19 19.65
C ALA A 40 -24.18 28.26 20.88
N ASP A 41 -24.76 27.06 20.78
CA ASP A 41 -24.49 25.96 21.70
C ASP A 41 -23.03 25.54 21.52
N ASN A 42 -22.28 25.54 22.63
CA ASN A 42 -20.96 24.91 22.70
C ASN A 42 -21.14 23.40 22.43
N ASP A 43 -20.93 22.97 21.19
CA ASP A 43 -20.86 21.57 20.75
C ASP A 43 -19.60 20.87 21.33
N LEU A 44 -19.53 20.77 22.66
CA LEU A 44 -18.58 19.86 23.30
C LEU A 44 -19.06 18.43 23.09
N LEU A 45 -18.23 17.58 22.48
CA LEU A 45 -18.52 16.14 22.36
C LEU A 45 -18.90 15.58 23.74
N GLN A 46 -19.97 14.80 23.78
CA GLN A 46 -20.41 14.08 24.96
C GLN A 46 -19.87 12.64 24.92
N PRO A 47 -19.56 12.03 26.08
CA PRO A 47 -19.24 10.60 26.12
C PRO A 47 -20.38 9.78 25.52
N ALA A 48 -20.03 8.78 24.71
CA ALA A 48 -20.99 7.84 24.17
C ALA A 48 -21.58 6.90 25.24
N VAL A 49 -21.00 6.90 26.44
CA VAL A 49 -21.39 6.06 27.57
C VAL A 49 -21.75 6.92 28.77
N ASP A 50 -22.84 6.56 29.45
CA ASP A 50 -23.17 7.06 30.79
C ASP A 50 -23.31 5.86 31.73
N PRO A 51 -22.26 5.49 32.48
CA PRO A 51 -22.30 4.32 33.36
C PRO A 51 -23.31 4.44 34.51
N LEU A 52 -23.85 5.63 34.78
CA LEU A 52 -24.86 5.87 35.80
C LEU A 52 -26.29 5.71 35.27
N LYS A 53 -26.47 5.70 33.94
CA LYS A 53 -27.76 5.39 33.32
C LYS A 53 -27.97 3.88 33.28
N ASN A 54 -28.85 3.40 34.16
CA ASN A 54 -29.31 2.01 34.24
C ASN A 54 -30.02 1.45 32.97
N LYS A 55 -30.02 2.15 31.82
CA LYS A 55 -30.74 1.72 30.62
C LYS A 55 -29.84 1.37 29.43
N GLU A 56 -28.58 1.79 29.42
CA GLU A 56 -27.65 1.57 28.31
C GLU A 56 -26.50 0.71 28.80
N GLY A 57 -26.25 -0.40 28.11
CA GLY A 57 -25.14 -1.30 28.40
C GLY A 57 -23.81 -0.67 27.97
N TYR A 58 -22.76 -0.94 28.73
CA TYR A 58 -21.39 -0.65 28.34
C TYR A 58 -20.50 -1.86 28.57
N THR A 59 -19.36 -1.89 27.87
CA THR A 59 -18.32 -2.89 28.09
C THR A 59 -17.02 -2.18 28.42
N ALA A 60 -16.32 -2.67 29.44
CA ALA A 60 -14.98 -2.25 29.78
C ALA A 60 -13.98 -3.32 29.30
N VAL A 61 -13.03 -2.93 28.46
CA VAL A 61 -11.99 -3.80 27.91
C VAL A 61 -10.65 -3.31 28.45
N LEU A 62 -9.95 -4.17 29.20
CA LEU A 62 -8.59 -3.90 29.67
C LEU A 62 -7.57 -4.41 28.65
N TYR A 63 -6.57 -3.60 28.34
CA TYR A 63 -5.40 -3.96 27.54
C TYR A 63 -4.12 -3.90 28.40
N ASP A 64 -3.44 -5.02 28.51
CA ASP A 64 -2.19 -5.21 29.24
C ASP A 64 -1.24 -6.17 28.48
N ASN A 65 -0.14 -6.56 29.11
CA ASN A 65 0.85 -7.47 28.54
C ASN A 65 0.36 -8.90 28.24
N MET A 66 -0.85 -9.26 28.69
CA MET A 66 -1.45 -10.57 28.42
C MET A 66 -2.37 -10.56 27.20
N ASN A 67 -2.87 -9.40 26.77
CA ASN A 67 -3.94 -9.33 25.76
C ASN A 67 -3.76 -8.22 24.70
N GLY A 68 -2.53 -7.75 24.50
CA GLY A 68 -2.13 -7.04 23.28
C GLY A 68 -1.25 -5.82 23.50
N LEU A 69 -1.34 -5.17 24.66
CA LEU A 69 -0.47 -4.02 24.97
C LEU A 69 0.95 -4.54 25.24
N PRO A 70 2.03 -3.98 24.66
CA PRO A 70 3.39 -4.47 24.89
C PRO A 70 3.92 -4.35 26.33
N THR A 71 3.16 -3.73 27.22
CA THR A 71 3.48 -3.43 28.62
C THR A 71 2.21 -3.45 29.48
N SER A 72 2.33 -3.39 30.79
CA SER A 72 1.20 -3.30 31.75
C SER A 72 1.13 -1.95 32.46
N GLU A 73 1.76 -0.92 31.89
CA GLU A 73 1.85 0.41 32.47
C GLU A 73 1.56 1.45 31.39
N ALA A 74 0.69 2.41 31.68
CA ALA A 74 0.39 3.54 30.82
C ALA A 74 0.32 4.82 31.66
N ASN A 75 1.06 5.83 31.25
CA ASN A 75 1.16 7.13 31.92
C ASN A 75 0.19 8.15 31.32
N ASP A 76 0.02 8.13 30.00
CA ASP A 76 -0.80 9.12 29.30
C ASP A 76 -1.37 8.57 27.99
N ILE A 77 -2.44 9.18 27.49
CA ILE A 77 -3.15 8.79 26.27
C ILE A 77 -3.52 10.03 25.45
N ALA A 78 -3.22 9.98 24.16
CA ALA A 78 -3.61 11.01 23.20
C ALA A 78 -4.22 10.40 21.93
N GLN A 79 -4.97 11.19 21.17
CA GLN A 79 -5.48 10.82 19.85
C GLN A 79 -5.01 11.84 18.81
N THR A 80 -4.41 11.38 17.73
CA THR A 80 -4.08 12.26 16.58
C THR A 80 -5.24 12.36 15.61
N GLU A 81 -5.24 13.39 14.76
CA GLU A 81 -6.33 13.71 13.85
C GLU A 81 -6.67 12.55 12.89
N GLU A 82 -5.65 11.82 12.43
CA GLU A 82 -5.80 10.67 11.54
C GLU A 82 -6.66 9.58 12.17
N GLY A 83 -6.59 9.46 13.50
CA GLY A 83 -7.43 8.55 14.28
C GLY A 83 -6.66 7.71 15.28
N PHE A 84 -5.33 7.56 15.15
CA PHE A 84 -4.52 6.70 16.03
C PHE A 84 -4.65 7.10 17.51
N ILE A 85 -4.75 6.09 18.38
CA ILE A 85 -4.57 6.26 19.82
C ILE A 85 -3.08 6.06 20.12
N TRP A 86 -2.51 7.00 20.87
CA TRP A 86 -1.13 6.98 21.33
C TRP A 86 -1.10 6.83 22.83
N ILE A 87 -0.22 5.95 23.30
CA ILE A 87 -0.08 5.60 24.71
C ILE A 87 1.36 5.85 25.11
N GLY A 88 1.54 6.70 26.12
CA GLY A 88 2.82 6.92 26.77
C GLY A 88 3.03 5.88 27.87
N SER A 89 4.21 5.26 27.92
CA SER A 89 4.56 4.31 28.97
C SER A 89 6.04 4.44 29.37
N TYR A 90 6.42 3.85 30.50
CA TYR A 90 7.83 3.71 30.85
C TYR A 90 8.62 2.83 29.86
N SER A 91 7.92 2.02 29.06
CA SER A 91 8.51 1.26 27.95
C SER A 91 8.64 2.07 26.66
N GLY A 92 8.20 3.33 26.63
CA GLY A 92 8.27 4.20 25.45
C GLY A 92 6.88 4.46 24.86
N LEU A 93 6.87 4.86 23.58
CA LEU A 93 5.66 5.24 22.87
C LEU A 93 5.00 4.06 22.18
N ILE A 94 3.70 3.90 22.38
CA ILE A 94 2.90 2.84 21.77
C ILE A 94 1.79 3.49 20.94
N ARG A 95 1.60 2.98 19.72
CA ARG A 95 0.54 3.37 18.80
C ARG A 95 -0.51 2.26 18.73
N TYR A 96 -1.78 2.63 18.67
CA TYR A 96 -2.89 1.72 18.46
C TYR A 96 -3.76 2.21 17.31
N ASP A 97 -4.02 1.32 16.35
CA ASP A 97 -4.78 1.60 15.12
C ASP A 97 -6.25 1.13 15.18
N GLY A 98 -6.67 0.60 16.33
CA GLY A 98 -7.97 -0.06 16.52
C GLY A 98 -7.89 -1.58 16.43
N ASN A 99 -6.81 -2.14 15.87
CA ASN A 99 -6.59 -3.58 15.75
C ASN A 99 -5.34 -4.04 16.51
N THR A 100 -4.21 -3.37 16.30
CA THR A 100 -2.89 -3.77 16.80
C THR A 100 -2.21 -2.67 17.59
N PHE A 101 -1.53 -3.06 18.67
CA PHE A 101 -0.63 -2.18 19.40
C PHE A 101 0.79 -2.34 18.86
N GLU A 102 1.38 -1.25 18.41
CA GLU A 102 2.75 -1.19 17.90
C GLU A 102 3.59 -0.28 18.80
N ARG A 103 4.64 -0.84 19.41
CA ARG A 103 5.63 -0.05 20.14
C ARG A 103 6.60 0.59 19.14
N ILE A 104 6.80 1.89 19.24
CA ILE A 104 7.79 2.62 18.44
C ILE A 104 9.19 2.21 18.89
N ASP A 105 10.08 1.98 17.91
CA ASP A 105 11.45 1.51 18.15
C ASP A 105 12.21 2.47 19.09
N SER A 106 12.82 1.93 20.15
CA SER A 106 13.56 2.73 21.13
C SER A 106 14.83 3.38 20.56
N THR A 107 15.35 2.88 19.43
CA THR A 107 16.47 3.52 18.70
C THR A 107 16.12 4.91 18.18
N THR A 108 14.83 5.27 18.12
CA THR A 108 14.38 6.64 17.81
C THR A 108 14.74 7.65 18.91
N GLY A 109 15.15 7.19 20.10
CA GLY A 109 15.41 8.05 21.27
C GLY A 109 14.22 8.22 22.21
N ILE A 110 13.08 7.57 21.91
CA ILE A 110 11.85 7.65 22.71
C ILE A 110 11.75 6.42 23.62
N ALA A 111 12.51 6.42 24.71
CA ALA A 111 12.63 5.26 25.60
C ALA A 111 11.58 5.21 26.73
N SER A 112 11.20 6.36 27.27
CA SER A 112 10.28 6.48 28.42
C SER A 112 9.39 7.71 28.24
N VAL A 113 8.09 7.51 28.10
CA VAL A 113 7.11 8.56 27.82
C VAL A 113 6.20 8.76 29.03
N VAL A 114 6.06 10.02 29.43
CA VAL A 114 5.30 10.41 30.63
C VAL A 114 4.14 11.34 30.33
N CYS A 115 4.19 12.11 29.24
CA CYS A 115 3.05 12.89 28.77
C CYS A 115 3.01 12.97 27.24
N LEU A 116 1.81 13.17 26.71
CA LEU A 116 1.49 13.29 25.30
C LEU A 116 0.58 14.49 25.08
N TYR A 117 0.87 15.26 24.02
CA TYR A 117 0.04 16.39 23.64
C TYR A 117 -0.04 16.49 22.12
N VAL A 118 -1.23 16.78 21.59
CA VAL A 118 -1.42 17.00 20.14
C VAL A 118 -1.69 18.48 19.93
N ASP A 119 -0.82 19.13 19.17
CA ASP A 119 -0.96 20.57 18.88
C ASP A 119 -2.02 20.83 17.79
N SER A 120 -2.36 22.10 17.62
CA SER A 120 -3.30 22.56 16.57
C SER A 120 -2.86 22.28 15.12
N ASN A 121 -1.59 21.93 14.89
CA ASN A 121 -1.08 21.51 13.58
C ASN A 121 -1.13 19.98 13.39
N GLY A 122 -1.65 19.24 14.37
CA GLY A 122 -1.74 17.77 14.36
C GLY A 122 -0.44 17.06 14.69
N GLN A 123 0.58 17.77 15.21
CA GLN A 123 1.83 17.14 15.64
C GLN A 123 1.71 16.56 17.05
N LEU A 124 2.29 15.37 17.25
CA LEU A 124 2.35 14.73 18.54
C LEU A 124 3.63 15.16 19.28
N TRP A 125 3.45 15.88 20.37
CA TRP A 125 4.47 16.23 21.35
C TRP A 125 4.56 15.12 22.41
N ILE A 126 5.77 14.63 22.64
CA ILE A 126 6.06 13.43 23.41
C ILE A 126 7.05 13.81 24.49
N GLY A 127 6.54 14.06 25.70
CA GLY A 127 7.36 14.36 26.86
C GLY A 127 7.98 13.09 27.42
N THR A 128 9.31 13.09 27.56
CA THR A 128 10.06 11.94 28.06
C THR A 128 10.59 12.17 29.47
N ASN A 129 10.90 11.07 30.16
CA ASN A 129 11.43 11.12 31.52
C ASN A 129 12.90 11.58 31.56
N ASP A 130 13.67 11.35 30.49
CA ASP A 130 15.13 11.46 30.49
C ASP A 130 15.75 12.09 29.22
N SER A 131 14.96 12.33 28.16
CA SER A 131 15.47 12.71 26.84
C SER A 131 14.93 14.06 26.33
N GLY A 132 14.16 14.78 27.15
CA GLY A 132 13.50 16.03 26.76
C GLY A 132 12.14 15.80 26.12
N VAL A 133 11.79 16.59 25.11
CA VAL A 133 10.54 16.44 24.35
C VAL A 133 10.83 16.11 22.89
N ALA A 134 10.12 15.13 22.36
CA ALA A 134 10.11 14.81 20.94
C ALA A 134 8.84 15.34 20.28
N VAL A 135 8.94 15.75 19.02
CA VAL A 135 7.80 16.20 18.20
C VAL A 135 7.76 15.35 16.95
N MET A 136 6.61 14.73 16.71
CA MET A 136 6.39 13.82 15.59
C MET A 136 5.21 14.28 14.73
N GLY A 137 5.45 14.42 13.42
CA GLY A 137 4.41 14.79 12.45
C GLY A 137 4.84 14.49 11.01
N LYS A 138 3.92 13.96 10.17
CA LYS A 138 4.13 13.65 8.73
C LYS A 138 5.46 12.92 8.42
N GLY A 139 5.88 12.00 9.29
CA GLY A 139 7.12 11.23 9.15
C GLY A 139 8.41 11.95 9.54
N SER A 140 8.31 13.16 10.10
CA SER A 140 9.42 13.87 10.74
C SER A 140 9.40 13.62 12.24
N LEU A 141 10.61 13.53 12.82
CA LEU A 141 10.85 13.42 14.26
C LEU A 141 11.92 14.43 14.64
N ARG A 142 11.59 15.36 15.53
CA ARG A 142 12.50 16.40 16.05
C ARG A 142 12.58 16.29 17.57
N PHE A 143 13.76 16.53 18.14
CA PHE A 143 13.97 16.58 19.58
C PHE A 143 14.27 18.00 20.04
N TYR A 144 13.77 18.35 21.23
CA TYR A 144 14.23 19.47 22.03
C TYR A 144 14.81 18.95 23.34
N ASN A 145 16.10 19.17 23.54
CA ASN A 145 16.86 18.67 24.68
C ASN A 145 17.83 19.76 25.22
N LYS A 146 18.83 19.37 26.02
CA LYS A 146 19.83 20.31 26.58
C LYS A 146 20.59 21.10 25.50
N GLU A 147 20.85 20.53 24.34
CA GLU A 147 21.50 21.22 23.21
C GLU A 147 20.64 22.34 22.64
N ASN A 148 19.32 22.24 22.80
CA ASN A 148 18.36 23.28 22.41
C ASN A 148 18.08 24.29 23.54
N GLY A 149 18.76 24.18 24.68
CA GLY A 149 18.58 25.09 25.81
C GLY A 149 17.57 24.63 26.87
N LEU A 150 17.11 23.36 26.82
CA LEU A 150 16.22 22.81 27.84
C LEU A 150 16.97 22.58 29.18
N LYS A 151 16.55 23.28 30.26
CA LYS A 151 17.18 23.17 31.60
C LYS A 151 17.11 21.74 32.18
N SER A 152 15.94 21.11 32.10
CA SER A 152 15.72 19.72 32.55
C SER A 152 15.16 18.85 31.43
N LEU A 153 15.74 17.66 31.25
CA LEU A 153 15.26 16.68 30.26
C LEU A 153 14.00 15.94 30.70
N SER A 154 13.63 16.11 31.97
CA SER A 154 12.51 15.41 32.59
C SER A 154 11.24 16.24 32.41
N VAL A 155 10.54 15.97 31.32
CA VAL A 155 9.31 16.69 30.93
C VAL A 155 8.13 16.10 31.70
N ARG A 156 7.17 16.92 32.10
CA ARG A 156 6.00 16.49 32.87
C ARG A 156 4.67 16.75 32.18
N SER A 157 4.57 17.87 31.47
CA SER A 157 3.35 18.26 30.77
C SER A 157 3.68 19.24 29.65
N VAL A 158 2.81 19.28 28.64
CA VAL A 158 2.94 20.14 27.45
C VAL A 158 1.59 20.77 27.16
N ALA A 159 1.55 22.06 26.85
CA ALA A 159 0.34 22.78 26.49
C ALA A 159 0.63 23.85 25.41
N GLN A 160 -0.35 24.15 24.58
CA GLN A 160 -0.27 25.22 23.58
C GLN A 160 -1.10 26.43 24.04
N ASP A 161 -0.60 27.65 23.83
CA ASP A 161 -1.40 28.87 23.96
C ASP A 161 -2.21 29.19 22.69
N ARG A 162 -3.00 30.28 22.70
CA ARG A 162 -3.80 30.68 21.53
C ARG A 162 -2.99 31.25 20.37
N SER A 163 -1.76 31.69 20.62
CA SER A 163 -0.86 32.18 19.57
C SER A 163 -0.16 31.01 18.86
N GLY A 164 -0.15 29.84 19.48
CA GLY A 164 0.48 28.63 18.95
C GLY A 164 1.81 28.31 19.61
N ASN A 165 2.23 29.07 20.63
CA ASN A 165 3.44 28.78 21.40
C ASN A 165 3.22 27.55 22.27
N ILE A 166 4.24 26.70 22.35
CA ILE A 166 4.19 25.44 23.08
C ILE A 166 4.98 25.59 24.38
N TYR A 167 4.30 25.45 25.49
CA TYR A 167 4.86 25.45 26.83
C TYR A 167 5.20 24.01 27.23
N ILE A 168 6.40 23.82 27.78
CA ILE A 168 6.95 22.53 28.19
C ILE A 168 7.29 22.63 29.68
N ALA A 169 6.45 22.02 30.51
CA ALA A 169 6.68 21.91 31.95
C ALA A 169 7.72 20.83 32.23
N THR A 170 8.70 21.15 33.08
CA THR A 170 9.77 20.24 33.45
C THR A 170 9.93 20.19 34.97
N THR A 171 10.80 19.29 35.45
CA THR A 171 11.19 19.27 36.87
C THR A 171 12.01 20.48 37.32
N HIS A 172 12.33 21.42 36.42
CA HIS A 172 13.16 22.59 36.70
C HIS A 172 12.71 23.79 35.82
N GLY A 173 11.47 24.24 36.05
CA GLY A 173 10.84 25.35 35.33
C GLY A 173 10.19 24.99 34.00
N ILE A 174 9.90 26.02 33.19
CA ILE A 174 9.15 25.94 31.94
C ILE A 174 9.98 26.45 30.77
N ALA A 175 9.99 25.70 29.67
CA ALA A 175 10.50 26.15 28.38
C ALA A 175 9.35 26.47 27.42
N VAL A 176 9.59 27.37 26.47
CA VAL A 176 8.62 27.77 25.44
C VAL A 176 9.22 27.55 24.07
N VAL A 177 8.49 26.89 23.18
CA VAL A 177 8.79 26.83 21.75
C VAL A 177 7.84 27.78 21.05
N ASP A 178 8.39 28.77 20.34
CA ASP A 178 7.59 29.76 19.63
C ASP A 178 7.08 29.24 18.27
N GLU A 179 6.28 30.05 17.57
CA GLU A 179 5.75 29.75 16.23
C GLU A 179 6.85 29.48 15.18
N THR A 180 8.07 29.97 15.38
CA THR A 180 9.21 29.72 14.47
C THR A 180 9.88 28.38 14.75
N GLY A 181 9.53 27.73 15.86
CA GLY A 181 10.10 26.48 16.33
C GLY A 181 11.40 26.66 17.10
N GLU A 182 11.75 27.88 17.51
CA GLU A 182 12.88 28.16 18.40
C GLU A 182 12.47 28.00 19.86
N MET A 183 13.39 27.48 20.69
CA MET A 183 13.14 27.21 22.10
C MET A 183 13.82 28.25 22.99
N HIS A 184 13.08 28.73 23.98
CA HIS A 184 13.53 29.70 24.99
C HIS A 184 13.15 29.20 26.39
N GLN A 185 13.90 29.61 27.41
CA GLN A 185 13.50 29.40 28.81
C GLN A 185 12.60 30.55 29.26
N MET A 186 11.51 30.22 29.96
CA MET A 186 10.69 31.23 30.62
C MET A 186 11.43 31.73 31.86
N ASP A 187 11.82 33.02 31.87
CA ASP A 187 12.57 33.61 32.97
C ASP A 187 11.64 34.33 33.95
N GLU A 188 11.01 33.55 34.82
CA GLU A 188 10.09 34.02 35.85
C GLU A 188 10.54 33.49 37.22
N PRO A 189 10.94 34.36 38.15
CA PRO A 189 11.52 33.95 39.43
C PRO A 189 10.65 33.00 40.25
N GLN A 190 9.32 33.07 40.10
CA GLN A 190 8.39 32.19 40.82
C GLN A 190 8.42 30.74 40.35
N ILE A 191 8.89 30.44 39.13
CA ILE A 191 8.84 29.10 38.53
C ILE A 191 10.20 28.58 38.05
N ASN A 192 11.23 29.42 37.99
CA ASN A 192 12.53 29.10 37.40
C ASN A 192 13.22 27.83 37.97
N GLU A 193 12.97 27.53 39.25
CA GLU A 193 13.56 26.41 40.00
C GLU A 193 12.49 25.40 40.45
N GLU A 194 11.24 25.60 40.05
CA GLU A 194 10.11 24.78 40.51
C GLU A 194 10.00 23.48 39.71
N TYR A 195 9.55 22.43 40.40
CA TYR A 195 9.08 21.22 39.73
C TYR A 195 7.66 21.47 39.25
N VAL A 196 7.49 21.76 37.96
CA VAL A 196 6.17 21.97 37.36
C VAL A 196 5.59 20.62 36.92
N GLN A 197 4.49 20.22 37.55
CA GLN A 197 3.88 18.90 37.37
C GLN A 197 2.90 18.88 36.18
N GLU A 198 2.03 19.89 36.08
CA GLU A 198 0.96 19.91 35.08
C GLU A 198 0.76 21.34 34.56
N ILE A 199 0.52 21.47 33.25
CA ILE A 199 0.10 22.70 32.61
C ILE A 199 -1.03 22.39 31.62
N LEU A 200 -2.09 23.19 31.63
CA LEU A 200 -3.26 22.99 30.76
C LEU A 200 -3.79 24.34 30.28
N GLN A 201 -4.21 24.39 29.02
CA GLN A 201 -4.87 25.56 28.47
C GLN A 201 -6.34 25.60 28.90
N GLY A 202 -6.78 26.73 29.44
CA GLY A 202 -8.19 27.03 29.66
C GLY A 202 -8.87 27.58 28.41
N SER A 203 -10.20 27.52 28.38
CA SER A 203 -10.99 28.04 27.25
C SER A 203 -10.93 29.57 27.12
N ASP A 204 -10.41 30.29 28.11
CA ASP A 204 -10.03 31.70 28.06
C ASP A 204 -8.71 31.96 27.31
N GLY A 205 -7.93 30.92 27.01
CA GLY A 205 -6.61 31.01 26.40
C GLY A 205 -5.45 31.19 27.39
N VAL A 206 -5.73 31.17 28.69
CA VAL A 206 -4.71 31.20 29.76
C VAL A 206 -4.17 29.79 29.97
N ILE A 207 -2.87 29.65 30.25
CA ILE A 207 -2.30 28.38 30.70
C ILE A 207 -2.34 28.34 32.22
N TYR A 208 -3.02 27.35 32.78
CA TYR A 208 -3.06 27.08 34.21
C TYR A 208 -2.01 26.03 34.54
N GLY A 209 -1.24 26.25 35.60
CA GLY A 209 -0.17 25.35 36.00
C GLY A 209 -0.21 24.96 37.46
N LEU A 210 0.36 23.79 37.76
CA LEU A 210 0.48 23.21 39.08
C LEU A 210 1.93 22.74 39.32
N THR A 211 2.51 23.16 40.44
CA THR A 211 3.80 22.64 40.91
C THR A 211 3.62 21.40 41.78
N ARG A 212 4.67 20.58 41.92
CA ARG A 212 4.67 19.36 42.74
C ARG A 212 4.34 19.63 44.22
N ASP A 213 4.72 20.80 44.72
CA ASP A 213 4.48 21.21 46.11
C ASP A 213 3.09 21.87 46.30
N GLY A 214 2.26 21.89 45.24
CA GLY A 214 0.87 22.32 45.30
C GLY A 214 0.65 23.82 45.06
N ALA A 215 1.62 24.53 44.46
CA ALA A 215 1.39 25.91 44.03
C ALA A 215 0.68 25.95 42.67
N VAL A 216 -0.30 26.84 42.53
CA VAL A 216 -1.10 27.04 41.31
C VAL A 216 -0.77 28.40 40.71
N PHE A 217 -0.65 28.46 39.39
CA PHE A 217 -0.32 29.69 38.68
C PHE A 217 -1.01 29.82 37.32
N GLU A 218 -1.01 31.05 36.79
CA GLU A 218 -1.57 31.40 35.49
C GLU A 218 -0.50 32.03 34.59
N ILE A 219 -0.41 31.56 33.35
CA ILE A 219 0.39 32.17 32.29
C ILE A 219 -0.52 32.84 31.28
N ALA A 220 -0.33 34.15 31.10
CA ALA A 220 -0.99 34.95 30.08
C ALA A 220 0.02 35.91 29.46
N ASP A 221 -0.08 36.15 28.15
CA ASP A 221 0.83 37.04 27.42
C ASP A 221 2.32 36.73 27.64
N GLY A 222 2.66 35.45 27.78
CA GLY A 222 4.03 34.98 28.00
C GLY A 222 4.60 35.21 29.40
N LYS A 223 3.79 35.59 30.39
CA LYS A 223 4.24 35.91 31.76
C LYS A 223 3.38 35.25 32.83
N ILE A 224 3.95 35.10 34.03
CA ILE A 224 3.17 34.68 35.21
C ILE A 224 2.29 35.83 35.66
N ARG A 225 0.97 35.66 35.55
CA ARG A 225 -0.02 36.64 36.00
C ARG A 225 -0.36 36.46 37.46
N GLU A 226 -0.59 35.21 37.87
CA GLU A 226 -0.96 34.84 39.23
C GLU A 226 -0.11 33.65 39.67
N TYR A 227 0.29 33.63 40.94
CA TYR A 227 0.98 32.51 41.58
C TYR A 227 0.50 32.41 43.03
N ARG A 228 0.04 31.24 43.46
CA ARG A 228 -0.52 31.00 44.80
C ARG A 228 -0.08 29.65 45.34
N GLU A 229 0.39 29.61 46.57
CA GLU A 229 0.68 28.36 47.29
C GLU A 229 -0.62 27.79 47.85
N GLY A 230 -0.88 26.49 47.65
CA GLY A 230 -2.08 25.82 48.14
C GLY A 230 -2.31 25.98 49.65
N GLU A 231 -1.24 25.84 50.46
CA GLU A 231 -1.31 26.03 51.92
C GLU A 231 -1.85 27.43 52.29
N LYS A 232 -1.43 28.47 51.57
CA LYS A 232 -1.89 29.85 51.80
C LYS A 232 -3.36 30.04 51.42
N MET A 233 -3.84 29.30 50.42
CA MET A 233 -5.25 29.28 50.03
C MET A 233 -6.13 28.50 51.02
N GLY A 234 -5.53 27.67 51.88
CA GLY A 234 -6.21 26.74 52.77
C GLY A 234 -6.61 25.43 52.09
N ILE A 235 -5.88 25.02 51.04
CA ILE A 235 -6.04 23.75 50.35
C ILE A 235 -4.73 22.97 50.47
N ASP A 236 -4.71 21.95 51.31
CA ASP A 236 -3.56 21.09 51.48
C ASP A 236 -3.49 20.03 50.37
N ASP A 237 -2.28 19.61 50.01
CA ASP A 237 -2.02 18.46 49.15
C ASP A 237 -2.71 18.50 47.77
N ILE A 238 -2.74 19.65 47.09
CA ILE A 238 -3.20 19.75 45.70
C ILE A 238 -2.31 18.85 44.83
N HIS A 239 -2.96 18.04 43.98
CA HIS A 239 -2.28 17.02 43.16
C HIS A 239 -2.65 17.08 41.68
N SER A 240 -3.83 17.61 41.32
CA SER A 240 -4.25 17.78 39.93
C SER A 240 -4.95 19.11 39.73
N ILE A 241 -4.86 19.64 38.51
CA ILE A 241 -5.54 20.84 38.08
C ILE A 241 -6.27 20.59 36.77
N TYR A 242 -7.48 21.15 36.62
CA TYR A 242 -8.19 21.13 35.35
C TYR A 242 -8.94 22.44 35.13
N PRO A 243 -8.59 23.24 34.11
CA PRO A 243 -9.37 24.42 33.75
C PRO A 243 -10.67 23.98 33.06
N ASP A 244 -11.79 24.49 33.58
CA ASP A 244 -13.13 24.20 33.08
C ASP A 244 -13.30 24.78 31.68
N GLN A 245 -13.37 23.91 30.69
CA GLN A 245 -13.50 24.31 29.29
C GLN A 245 -14.83 25.01 29.00
N SER A 246 -15.87 24.77 29.81
CA SER A 246 -17.19 25.39 29.65
C SER A 246 -17.32 26.73 30.37
N ASN A 247 -16.52 26.96 31.41
CA ASN A 247 -16.56 28.17 32.24
C ASN A 247 -15.18 28.83 32.30
N PRO A 248 -14.87 29.77 31.39
CA PRO A 248 -13.58 30.46 31.37
C PRO A 248 -13.20 31.06 32.73
N GLY A 249 -11.96 30.88 33.18
CA GLY A 249 -11.48 31.33 34.49
C GLY A 249 -11.76 30.40 35.67
N TYR A 250 -12.59 29.36 35.52
CA TYR A 250 -12.87 28.39 36.59
C TYR A 250 -11.95 27.18 36.48
N ILE A 251 -11.49 26.69 37.63
CA ILE A 251 -10.60 25.54 37.73
C ILE A 251 -11.13 24.51 38.74
N TYR A 252 -10.83 23.25 38.48
CA TYR A 252 -10.94 22.14 39.43
C TYR A 252 -9.56 21.84 39.99
N LEU A 253 -9.46 21.73 41.32
CA LEU A 253 -8.24 21.35 42.04
C LEU A 253 -8.53 20.06 42.80
N GLY A 254 -7.93 18.95 42.38
CA GLY A 254 -8.01 17.66 43.06
C GLY A 254 -6.91 17.51 44.11
N THR A 255 -7.24 16.96 45.27
CA THR A 255 -6.28 16.77 46.38
C THR A 255 -5.93 15.30 46.60
N LYS A 256 -4.91 15.05 47.42
CA LYS A 256 -4.60 13.67 47.87
C LYS A 256 -5.65 13.09 48.83
N LYS A 257 -6.51 13.93 49.44
CA LYS A 257 -7.40 13.59 50.55
C LYS A 257 -8.90 13.55 50.17
N SER A 258 -9.24 13.03 48.99
CA SER A 258 -10.64 12.85 48.55
C SER A 258 -11.46 14.13 48.35
N GLU A 259 -10.80 15.26 48.08
CA GLU A 259 -11.49 16.55 47.91
C GLU A 259 -11.19 17.15 46.54
N ILE A 260 -12.22 17.77 45.95
CA ILE A 260 -12.10 18.61 44.76
C ILE A 260 -12.61 20.01 45.09
N TYR A 261 -11.82 21.04 44.77
CA TYR A 261 -12.22 22.44 44.89
C TYR A 261 -12.50 23.01 43.50
N TYR A 262 -13.69 23.58 43.30
CA TYR A 262 -14.11 24.18 42.03
C TYR A 262 -14.40 25.67 42.19
N GLY A 263 -13.73 26.52 41.41
CA GLY A 263 -13.94 27.96 41.44
C GLY A 263 -12.86 28.73 40.70
N GLN A 264 -12.88 30.06 40.80
CA GLN A 264 -11.80 30.91 40.29
C GLN A 264 -10.63 30.93 41.28
N LEU A 265 -9.42 31.12 40.77
CA LEU A 265 -8.22 31.26 41.60
C LEU A 265 -8.33 32.52 42.47
N ASN A 266 -8.11 32.37 43.79
CA ASN A 266 -8.22 33.45 44.76
C ASN A 266 -7.29 33.19 45.96
N ASP A 267 -7.04 34.20 46.79
CA ASP A 267 -6.16 34.11 47.97
C ASP A 267 -6.70 33.17 49.07
N SER A 268 -7.93 32.68 48.94
CA SER A 268 -8.55 31.74 49.88
C SER A 268 -9.57 30.86 49.17
N THR A 269 -9.97 29.75 49.80
CA THR A 269 -11.12 28.91 49.37
C THR A 269 -12.48 29.64 49.35
N LYS A 270 -12.54 30.90 49.79
CA LYS A 270 -13.78 31.68 49.83
C LYS A 270 -14.30 31.95 48.40
N GLY A 271 -15.41 31.29 48.06
CA GLY A 271 -16.01 31.35 46.72
C GLY A 271 -15.77 30.08 45.89
N MET A 272 -14.91 29.17 46.34
CA MET A 272 -14.77 27.85 45.75
C MET A 272 -15.77 26.86 46.37
N LYS A 273 -16.36 26.01 45.53
CA LYS A 273 -17.18 24.88 45.94
C LYS A 273 -16.27 23.69 46.25
N LYS A 274 -16.33 23.21 47.49
CA LYS A 274 -15.72 21.95 47.91
C LYS A 274 -16.65 20.78 47.58
N ILE A 275 -16.11 19.75 46.93
CA ILE A 275 -16.81 18.53 46.53
C ILE A 275 -16.08 17.35 47.18
N ASP A 276 -16.79 16.58 47.99
CA ASP A 276 -16.29 15.34 48.59
C ASP A 276 -16.46 14.20 47.59
N VAL A 277 -15.36 13.51 47.32
CA VAL A 277 -15.29 12.37 46.38
C VAL A 277 -14.83 11.09 47.07
N SER A 278 -14.97 11.02 48.39
CA SER A 278 -14.72 9.80 49.18
C SER A 278 -15.53 8.60 48.62
N PRO A 279 -14.92 7.40 48.51
CA PRO A 279 -13.62 7.00 49.05
C PRO A 279 -12.43 7.14 48.08
N LEU A 280 -12.51 7.97 47.02
CA LEU A 280 -11.38 8.13 46.12
C LEU A 280 -10.24 8.89 46.79
N GLU A 281 -9.02 8.39 46.71
CA GLU A 281 -7.82 9.01 47.30
C GLU A 281 -6.76 9.22 46.23
N TYR A 282 -5.90 10.25 46.40
CA TYR A 282 -4.92 10.66 45.38
C TYR A 282 -5.59 10.95 44.03
N ILE A 283 -6.20 12.13 43.88
CA ILE A 283 -6.84 12.52 42.62
C ILE A 283 -5.77 12.87 41.59
N ASN A 284 -5.51 11.94 40.68
CA ASN A 284 -4.46 12.00 39.67
C ASN A 284 -4.84 12.90 38.49
N SER A 285 -6.12 12.88 38.07
CA SER A 285 -6.63 13.83 37.09
C SER A 285 -8.13 14.05 37.21
N VAL A 286 -8.56 15.21 36.74
CA VAL A 286 -9.96 15.60 36.55
C VAL A 286 -10.13 16.01 35.10
N GLU A 287 -11.19 15.53 34.44
CA GLU A 287 -11.47 15.89 33.05
C GLU A 287 -12.98 15.98 32.82
N ALA A 288 -13.42 17.02 32.12
CA ALA A 288 -14.83 17.22 31.81
C ALA A 288 -15.12 16.89 30.34
N PHE A 289 -16.15 16.10 30.12
CA PHE A 289 -16.72 15.81 28.81
C PHE A 289 -18.21 16.16 28.87
N GLY A 290 -18.55 17.36 28.39
CA GLY A 290 -19.92 17.86 28.49
C GLY A 290 -20.37 18.07 29.94
N ASP A 291 -21.46 17.41 30.36
CA ASP A 291 -22.00 17.50 31.73
C ASP A 291 -21.38 16.50 32.72
N GLN A 292 -20.40 15.71 32.24
CA GLN A 292 -19.75 14.64 32.98
C GLN A 292 -18.33 15.04 33.39
N ILE A 293 -18.06 15.06 34.68
CA ILE A 293 -16.71 15.31 35.21
C ILE A 293 -16.14 13.99 35.72
N TRP A 294 -15.15 13.48 35.01
CA TRP A 294 -14.46 12.24 35.30
C TRP A 294 -13.28 12.50 36.23
N ILE A 295 -13.10 11.59 37.18
CA ILE A 295 -12.09 11.67 38.22
C ILE A 295 -11.29 10.37 38.18
N CYS A 296 -9.99 10.50 37.96
CA CYS A 296 -9.04 9.40 38.01
C CYS A 296 -8.25 9.48 39.32
N ALA A 297 -8.14 8.35 40.01
CA ALA A 297 -7.51 8.28 41.32
C ALA A 297 -6.74 6.97 41.52
N ASP A 298 -5.91 6.91 42.57
CA ASP A 298 -5.10 5.73 42.87
C ASP A 298 -5.93 4.49 43.19
N ASN A 299 -7.14 4.66 43.69
CA ASN A 299 -8.01 3.56 44.10
C ASN A 299 -9.32 3.51 43.30
N GLY A 300 -9.42 4.20 42.17
CA GLY A 300 -10.53 3.98 41.23
C GLY A 300 -10.90 5.17 40.38
N ILE A 301 -12.12 5.09 39.82
CA ILE A 301 -12.68 6.08 38.91
C ILE A 301 -13.97 6.64 39.52
N GLY A 302 -14.10 7.96 39.42
CA GLY A 302 -15.28 8.71 39.84
C GLY A 302 -15.92 9.45 38.68
N LEU A 303 -17.22 9.71 38.83
CA LEU A 303 -17.99 10.55 37.93
C LEU A 303 -18.84 11.51 38.77
N ILE A 304 -18.69 12.80 38.52
CA ILE A 304 -19.63 13.82 38.98
C ILE A 304 -20.55 14.16 37.82
N LYS A 305 -21.85 13.98 38.03
CA LYS A 305 -22.90 14.35 37.08
C LYS A 305 -24.07 15.00 37.81
N ASN A 306 -24.61 16.10 37.27
CA ASN A 306 -25.65 16.88 37.93
C ASN A 306 -25.30 17.27 39.38
N GLY A 307 -24.01 17.55 39.63
CA GLY A 307 -23.48 17.89 40.95
C GLY A 307 -23.43 16.74 41.97
N LYS A 308 -23.72 15.48 41.57
CA LYS A 308 -23.63 14.29 42.41
C LYS A 308 -22.44 13.44 42.01
N PHE A 309 -21.63 13.07 42.99
CA PHE A 309 -20.53 12.14 42.83
C PHE A 309 -21.01 10.69 42.90
N ALA A 310 -20.46 9.85 42.03
CA ALA A 310 -20.59 8.39 42.08
C ALA A 310 -19.27 7.74 41.70
N ARG A 311 -18.83 6.76 42.49
CA ARG A 311 -17.69 5.91 42.15
C ARG A 311 -18.14 4.83 41.18
N ILE A 312 -17.40 4.64 40.10
CA ILE A 312 -17.65 3.55 39.14
C ILE A 312 -17.04 2.27 39.71
N GLN A 313 -17.84 1.20 39.74
CA GLN A 313 -17.48 -0.10 40.32
C GLN A 313 -17.42 -1.19 39.25
N ASN A 314 -16.89 -2.35 39.60
CA ASN A 314 -16.82 -3.55 38.74
C ASN A 314 -16.09 -3.32 37.39
N LEU A 315 -15.09 -2.44 37.40
CA LEU A 315 -14.20 -2.23 36.27
C LEU A 315 -12.98 -3.15 36.37
N PRO A 316 -12.46 -3.67 35.25
CA PRO A 316 -11.28 -4.53 35.24
C PRO A 316 -10.00 -3.79 35.68
N ALA A 317 -9.93 -2.48 35.44
CA ALA A 317 -8.90 -1.60 36.02
C ALA A 317 -9.53 -0.58 36.96
N ASN A 318 -8.94 -0.45 38.15
CA ASN A 318 -9.45 0.40 39.23
C ASN A 318 -8.35 0.88 40.21
N ASN A 319 -7.08 0.79 39.80
CA ASN A 319 -5.94 1.15 40.63
C ASN A 319 -4.94 1.98 39.82
N SER A 320 -4.39 3.03 40.44
CA SER A 320 -3.39 3.93 39.87
C SER A 320 -3.84 4.44 38.50
N ILE A 321 -5.07 4.97 38.44
CA ILE A 321 -5.64 5.51 37.22
C ILE A 321 -5.12 6.92 37.06
N GLU A 322 -4.37 7.17 35.99
CA GLU A 322 -3.62 8.41 35.79
C GLU A 322 -4.44 9.43 35.00
N LYS A 323 -5.00 9.01 33.87
CA LYS A 323 -5.64 9.88 32.89
C LYS A 323 -6.85 9.23 32.24
N VAL A 324 -7.85 10.04 31.90
CA VAL A 324 -8.94 9.66 31.03
C VAL A 324 -8.84 10.44 29.72
N LYS A 325 -9.20 9.84 28.59
CA LYS A 325 -9.31 10.50 27.30
C LYS A 325 -10.55 10.03 26.57
N MET A 326 -11.26 10.94 25.94
CA MET A 326 -12.35 10.59 25.03
C MET A 326 -11.81 10.53 23.59
N ASP A 327 -12.15 9.45 22.87
CA ASP A 327 -11.86 9.34 21.44
C ASP A 327 -12.95 10.01 20.58
N TYR A 328 -12.70 10.10 19.27
CA TYR A 328 -13.61 10.75 18.33
C TYR A 328 -15.00 10.08 18.21
N GLN A 329 -15.16 8.82 18.66
CA GLN A 329 -16.45 8.12 18.71
C GLN A 329 -17.14 8.26 20.07
N GLY A 330 -16.56 9.05 20.98
CA GLY A 330 -17.07 9.26 22.33
C GLY A 330 -16.74 8.12 23.30
N ASN A 331 -15.90 7.14 22.93
CA ASN A 331 -15.49 6.12 23.89
C ASN A 331 -14.44 6.68 24.85
N LEU A 332 -14.41 6.14 26.06
CA LEU A 332 -13.50 6.59 27.11
C LEU A 332 -12.32 5.63 27.24
N TRP A 333 -11.13 6.19 27.33
CA TRP A 333 -9.88 5.48 27.50
C TRP A 333 -9.23 5.92 28.80
N PHE A 334 -8.78 4.98 29.62
CA PHE A 334 -8.18 5.21 30.92
C PHE A 334 -6.76 4.63 30.93
N ALA A 335 -5.79 5.46 31.27
CA ALA A 335 -4.42 5.03 31.50
C ALA A 335 -4.27 4.61 32.97
N SER A 336 -3.64 3.47 33.21
CA SER A 336 -3.21 3.04 34.53
C SER A 336 -1.71 2.78 34.53
N SER A 337 -1.01 3.42 35.48
CA SER A 337 0.43 3.22 35.65
C SER A 337 0.78 1.82 36.19
N LYS A 338 -0.22 0.98 36.54
CA LYS A 338 -0.03 -0.39 37.03
C LYS A 338 -0.83 -1.47 36.30
N GLN A 339 -1.87 -1.10 35.54
CA GLN A 339 -2.80 -2.06 34.94
C GLN A 339 -2.94 -1.90 33.41
N GLY A 340 -2.14 -1.04 32.77
CA GLY A 340 -2.18 -0.82 31.32
C GLY A 340 -3.26 0.19 30.92
N VAL A 341 -4.02 -0.12 29.86
CA VAL A 341 -5.03 0.81 29.32
C VAL A 341 -6.39 0.15 29.30
N MET A 342 -7.41 0.80 29.87
CA MET A 342 -8.79 0.34 29.83
C MET A 342 -9.62 1.22 28.91
N LYS A 343 -10.45 0.62 28.06
CA LYS A 343 -11.43 1.32 27.25
C LYS A 343 -12.85 0.99 27.72
N ILE A 344 -13.70 2.00 27.84
CA ILE A 344 -15.14 1.87 28.10
C ILE A 344 -15.90 2.30 26.84
N VAL A 345 -16.70 1.39 26.30
CA VAL A 345 -17.45 1.56 25.05
C VAL A 345 -18.93 1.25 25.25
N PRO A 346 -19.84 1.84 24.44
CA PRO A 346 -21.22 1.41 24.39
C PRO A 346 -21.30 -0.07 23.98
N SER A 347 -22.16 -0.82 24.65
CA SER A 347 -22.43 -2.22 24.31
C SER A 347 -23.88 -2.39 23.93
N ARG A 348 -24.12 -3.23 22.92
CA ARG A 348 -25.48 -3.67 22.59
C ARG A 348 -26.05 -4.64 23.63
N PHE A 349 -25.17 -5.28 24.41
CA PHE A 349 -25.56 -6.20 25.46
C PHE A 349 -25.56 -5.50 26.81
N THR A 350 -26.54 -5.84 27.63
CA THR A 350 -26.59 -5.42 29.04
C THR A 350 -26.43 -6.65 29.93
N ASP A 351 -25.50 -6.59 30.88
CA ASP A 351 -25.41 -7.56 31.96
C ASP A 351 -26.45 -7.23 33.04
N ILE A 352 -27.57 -7.94 33.04
CA ILE A 352 -28.65 -7.70 34.00
C ILE A 352 -28.20 -8.05 35.44
N PHE A 353 -27.41 -9.11 35.60
CA PHE A 353 -27.00 -9.55 36.94
C PHE A 353 -25.97 -8.59 37.54
N GLY A 354 -24.96 -8.20 36.74
CA GLY A 354 -24.00 -7.16 37.13
C GLY A 354 -24.66 -5.82 37.44
N GLN A 355 -25.64 -5.40 36.63
CA GLN A 355 -26.41 -4.16 36.84
C GLN A 355 -27.10 -4.12 38.20
N TYR A 356 -27.74 -5.23 38.62
CA TYR A 356 -28.44 -5.34 39.90
C TYR A 356 -27.58 -5.90 41.04
N LYS A 357 -26.26 -6.07 40.82
CA LYS A 357 -25.29 -6.60 41.79
C LYS A 357 -25.69 -7.98 42.34
N LEU A 358 -26.29 -8.80 41.49
CA LEU A 358 -26.64 -10.17 41.80
C LEU A 358 -25.41 -11.07 41.70
N PRO A 359 -25.30 -12.12 42.54
CA PRO A 359 -24.20 -13.08 42.45
C PRO A 359 -24.27 -13.82 41.12
N GLU A 360 -23.10 -14.10 40.53
CA GLU A 360 -23.03 -14.88 39.29
C GLU A 360 -23.59 -16.29 39.50
N THR A 361 -24.50 -16.70 38.62
CA THR A 361 -25.01 -18.07 38.60
C THR A 361 -25.50 -18.49 37.22
N VAL A 362 -25.60 -19.80 37.02
CA VAL A 362 -26.12 -20.40 35.79
C VAL A 362 -27.64 -20.22 35.73
N ILE A 363 -28.10 -19.48 34.74
CA ILE A 363 -29.52 -19.33 34.42
C ILE A 363 -29.88 -20.31 33.29
N ASN A 364 -30.92 -21.11 33.54
CA ASN A 364 -31.46 -22.06 32.58
C ASN A 364 -32.65 -21.47 31.82
N SER A 365 -33.37 -20.50 32.38
CA SER A 365 -34.53 -19.94 31.71
C SER A 365 -34.76 -18.49 32.09
N THR A 366 -35.23 -17.71 31.14
CA THR A 366 -35.77 -16.37 31.35
C THR A 366 -37.20 -16.31 30.83
N CYS A 367 -38.04 -15.48 31.43
CA CYS A 367 -39.39 -15.18 30.94
C CYS A 367 -39.81 -13.78 31.43
N ILE A 368 -40.34 -12.95 30.55
CA ILE A 368 -40.94 -11.67 30.92
C ILE A 368 -42.41 -11.90 31.25
N TYR A 369 -42.77 -11.62 32.49
CA TYR A 369 -44.12 -11.76 33.00
C TYR A 369 -44.52 -10.49 33.76
N GLN A 370 -45.58 -9.84 33.30
CA GLN A 370 -46.09 -8.59 33.89
C GLN A 370 -45.04 -7.48 34.03
N GLY A 371 -44.14 -7.39 33.05
CA GLY A 371 -43.05 -6.40 33.04
C GLY A 371 -41.92 -6.70 34.03
N MET A 372 -41.87 -7.91 34.60
CA MET A 372 -40.78 -8.40 35.44
C MET A 372 -40.06 -9.54 34.73
N LEU A 373 -38.74 -9.60 34.90
CA LEU A 373 -37.90 -10.71 34.44
C LEU A 373 -37.89 -11.82 35.48
N PHE A 374 -38.38 -12.99 35.11
CA PHE A 374 -38.27 -14.23 35.87
C PHE A 374 -37.07 -15.02 35.34
N ALA A 375 -36.01 -15.14 36.14
CA ALA A 375 -34.79 -15.86 35.81
C ALA A 375 -34.68 -17.15 36.65
N GLY A 376 -34.83 -18.29 36.00
CA GLY A 376 -34.76 -19.61 36.61
C GLY A 376 -33.33 -20.17 36.62
N GLY A 377 -32.77 -20.33 37.82
CA GLY A 377 -31.41 -20.82 38.04
C GLY A 377 -31.29 -22.35 37.96
N LYS A 378 -30.05 -22.80 37.75
CA LYS A 378 -29.71 -24.23 37.77
C LYS A 378 -29.80 -24.85 39.16
N ASN A 379 -29.35 -24.13 40.18
CA ASN A 379 -29.31 -24.63 41.57
C ASN A 379 -29.84 -23.62 42.60
N ASP A 380 -30.24 -22.41 42.20
CA ASP A 380 -30.58 -21.33 43.14
C ASP A 380 -32.08 -21.04 43.23
N GLY A 381 -32.89 -21.69 42.37
CA GLY A 381 -34.32 -21.43 42.28
C GLY A 381 -34.65 -20.28 41.34
N LEU A 382 -35.62 -19.46 41.74
CA LEU A 382 -36.17 -18.37 40.93
C LEU A 382 -35.65 -17.02 41.43
N THR A 383 -35.09 -16.21 40.54
CA THR A 383 -34.78 -14.80 40.78
C THR A 383 -35.75 -13.93 39.96
N VAL A 384 -36.35 -12.91 40.57
CA VAL A 384 -37.28 -12.00 39.87
C VAL A 384 -36.77 -10.58 39.96
N ILE A 385 -36.77 -9.88 38.83
CA ILE A 385 -36.29 -8.50 38.70
C ILE A 385 -37.41 -7.67 38.09
N GLY A 386 -37.89 -6.69 38.83
CA GLY A 386 -38.91 -5.74 38.39
C GLY A 386 -38.34 -4.37 38.06
N LYS A 387 -39.24 -3.43 37.72
CA LYS A 387 -38.88 -2.04 37.39
C LYS A 387 -38.11 -1.31 38.49
N ASN A 388 -38.34 -1.67 39.75
CA ASN A 388 -37.72 -1.04 40.92
C ASN A 388 -36.52 -1.81 41.49
N GLY A 389 -36.05 -2.86 40.78
CA GLY A 389 -34.96 -3.71 41.22
C GLY A 389 -35.37 -5.16 41.48
N VAL A 390 -34.52 -5.87 42.21
CA VAL A 390 -34.74 -7.26 42.62
C VAL A 390 -35.99 -7.36 43.50
N VAL A 391 -36.82 -8.37 43.24
CA VAL A 391 -38.07 -8.61 43.96
C VAL A 391 -37.80 -9.59 45.12
N ASP A 392 -38.15 -9.18 46.34
CA ASP A 392 -37.91 -9.97 47.55
C ASP A 392 -38.92 -11.11 47.76
N ASN A 393 -40.14 -10.97 47.23
CA ASN A 393 -41.19 -11.99 47.34
C ASN A 393 -42.20 -11.92 46.18
N VAL A 394 -42.74 -13.08 45.81
CA VAL A 394 -43.82 -13.22 44.82
C VAL A 394 -45.02 -13.90 45.52
N PRO A 395 -46.00 -13.11 45.99
CA PRO A 395 -47.09 -13.62 46.82
C PRO A 395 -47.91 -14.74 46.16
N VAL A 396 -48.23 -15.76 46.95
CA VAL A 396 -49.15 -16.84 46.61
C VAL A 396 -50.33 -16.80 47.58
N TYR A 397 -51.54 -16.61 47.04
CA TYR A 397 -52.79 -16.50 47.80
C TYR A 397 -53.55 -17.82 47.87
N LYS A 398 -53.40 -18.67 46.85
CA LYS A 398 -54.01 -20.00 46.78
C LYS A 398 -53.02 -20.95 46.14
N ALA A 399 -52.79 -22.11 46.74
CA ALA A 399 -51.87 -23.10 46.19
C ALA A 399 -52.44 -24.50 46.40
N LYS A 400 -52.52 -25.28 45.33
CA LYS A 400 -52.98 -26.68 45.41
C LYS A 400 -52.27 -27.58 44.41
N THR A 401 -52.30 -28.88 44.63
CA THR A 401 -51.96 -29.87 43.60
C THR A 401 -53.10 -30.02 42.58
N ALA A 402 -52.81 -30.55 41.39
CA ALA A 402 -53.82 -30.85 40.37
C ALA A 402 -54.86 -31.88 40.84
N SER A 403 -54.48 -32.80 41.73
CA SER A 403 -55.40 -33.69 42.48
C SER A 403 -56.24 -32.98 43.54
N GLY A 404 -56.01 -31.70 43.82
CA GLY A 404 -56.83 -30.87 44.72
C GLY A 404 -56.35 -30.77 46.17
N LYS A 405 -55.13 -31.20 46.49
CA LYS A 405 -54.55 -31.06 47.83
C LYS A 405 -54.03 -29.63 48.02
N GLU A 406 -54.54 -28.90 49.02
CA GLU A 406 -54.03 -27.58 49.40
C GLU A 406 -52.54 -27.64 49.83
N LEU A 407 -51.76 -26.63 49.44
CA LEU A 407 -50.34 -26.48 49.73
C LEU A 407 -50.12 -25.27 50.65
N PRO A 408 -49.34 -25.39 51.73
CA PRO A 408 -49.09 -24.30 52.66
C PRO A 408 -47.99 -23.35 52.14
N VAL A 409 -48.19 -22.77 50.95
CA VAL A 409 -47.22 -21.89 50.27
C VAL A 409 -47.79 -20.49 50.21
N THR A 410 -46.98 -19.51 50.61
CA THR A 410 -47.36 -18.07 50.60
C THR A 410 -46.46 -17.21 49.73
N ASP A 411 -45.33 -17.76 49.27
CA ASP A 411 -44.36 -17.10 48.41
C ASP A 411 -43.75 -18.10 47.43
N LEU A 412 -43.75 -17.74 46.14
CA LEU A 412 -43.22 -18.56 45.06
C LEU A 412 -41.69 -18.64 45.12
N LEU A 413 -41.00 -17.56 45.52
CA LEU A 413 -39.53 -17.54 45.59
C LEU A 413 -39.04 -18.53 46.66
N GLN A 414 -39.65 -18.48 47.85
CA GLN A 414 -39.37 -19.43 48.91
C GLN A 414 -39.66 -20.89 48.51
N MET A 415 -40.77 -21.15 47.80
CA MET A 415 -41.10 -22.51 47.34
C MET A 415 -40.07 -23.07 46.34
N LEU A 416 -39.53 -22.21 45.48
CA LEU A 416 -38.58 -22.59 44.45
C LEU A 416 -37.12 -22.47 44.90
N GLN A 417 -36.84 -22.08 46.14
CA GLN A 417 -35.48 -21.94 46.63
C GLN A 417 -34.70 -23.25 46.48
N GLY A 418 -33.52 -23.18 45.84
CA GLY A 418 -32.69 -24.36 45.59
C GLY A 418 -33.23 -25.32 44.51
N SER A 419 -34.40 -25.03 43.93
CA SER A 419 -34.97 -25.85 42.86
C SER A 419 -34.20 -25.64 41.57
N ARG A 420 -33.96 -26.72 40.83
CA ARG A 420 -33.43 -26.64 39.47
C ARG A 420 -34.56 -26.31 38.51
N ILE A 421 -34.65 -25.05 38.11
CA ILE A 421 -35.62 -24.60 37.12
C ILE A 421 -35.09 -24.92 35.72
N ARG A 422 -35.94 -25.52 34.90
CA ARG A 422 -35.57 -26.07 33.59
C ARG A 422 -36.06 -25.21 32.43
N SER A 423 -37.28 -24.71 32.54
CA SER A 423 -37.87 -23.73 31.63
C SER A 423 -38.98 -22.98 32.37
N ILE A 424 -39.19 -21.74 31.94
CA ILE A 424 -40.31 -20.90 32.34
C ILE A 424 -40.92 -20.43 31.02
N ILE A 425 -42.18 -20.77 30.78
CA ILE A 425 -42.90 -20.30 29.61
C ILE A 425 -44.14 -19.52 30.04
N LYS A 426 -44.60 -18.63 29.15
CA LYS A 426 -45.85 -17.91 29.29
C LYS A 426 -46.86 -18.46 28.27
N ASP A 427 -48.06 -18.78 28.72
CA ASP A 427 -49.14 -19.23 27.82
C ASP A 427 -49.98 -18.05 27.29
N SER A 428 -50.85 -18.35 26.33
CA SER A 428 -51.76 -17.38 25.68
C SER A 428 -52.74 -16.67 26.63
N LYS A 429 -52.89 -17.18 27.86
CA LYS A 429 -53.74 -16.61 28.91
C LYS A 429 -52.94 -15.75 29.89
N GLU A 430 -51.68 -15.45 29.57
CA GLU A 430 -50.74 -14.74 30.45
C GLU A 430 -50.56 -15.47 31.79
N ARG A 431 -50.34 -16.79 31.75
CA ARG A 431 -50.02 -17.61 32.93
C ARG A 431 -48.64 -18.23 32.76
N LEU A 432 -47.92 -18.37 33.86
CA LEU A 432 -46.60 -18.96 33.88
C LEU A 432 -46.67 -20.47 34.05
N TRP A 433 -45.89 -21.19 33.27
CA TRP A 433 -45.57 -22.60 33.50
C TRP A 433 -44.09 -22.74 33.82
N ILE A 434 -43.79 -23.21 35.03
CA ILE A 434 -42.42 -23.36 35.56
C ILE A 434 -42.11 -24.85 35.65
N SER A 435 -41.25 -25.31 34.76
CA SER A 435 -40.76 -26.69 34.74
C SER A 435 -39.56 -26.81 35.67
N THR A 436 -39.55 -27.81 36.54
CA THR A 436 -38.46 -28.05 37.50
C THR A 436 -38.00 -29.50 37.46
N PHE A 437 -36.81 -29.75 38.00
CA PHE A 437 -36.34 -31.08 38.33
C PHE A 437 -36.46 -31.31 39.83
N GLY A 438 -37.12 -32.40 40.23
CA GLY A 438 -37.32 -32.81 41.62
C GLY A 438 -38.76 -32.63 42.09
N GLU A 439 -38.95 -32.48 43.40
CA GLU A 439 -40.26 -32.58 44.05
C GLU A 439 -41.32 -31.59 43.54
N ASN A 440 -40.89 -30.42 43.05
CA ASN A 440 -41.81 -29.40 42.54
C ASN A 440 -42.40 -29.76 41.17
N CYS A 441 -41.74 -30.63 40.40
CA CYS A 441 -42.16 -31.09 39.08
C CYS A 441 -42.59 -29.93 38.16
N LEU A 442 -43.89 -29.75 37.88
CA LEU A 442 -44.42 -28.66 37.05
C LEU A 442 -45.36 -27.76 37.85
N LEU A 443 -45.17 -26.44 37.75
CA LEU A 443 -46.03 -25.45 38.39
C LEU A 443 -46.71 -24.57 37.33
N ARG A 444 -48.02 -24.34 37.48
CA ARG A 444 -48.74 -23.26 36.80
C ARG A 444 -49.01 -22.14 37.79
N PHE A 445 -48.51 -20.94 37.51
CA PHE A 445 -48.71 -19.76 38.33
C PHE A 445 -49.49 -18.69 37.56
N ASP A 446 -50.54 -18.17 38.20
CA ASP A 446 -51.44 -17.17 37.63
C ASP A 446 -51.84 -16.19 38.74
N ASN A 447 -51.18 -15.03 38.78
CA ASN A 447 -51.57 -13.93 39.68
C ASN A 447 -51.75 -14.30 41.16
N GLY A 448 -50.83 -15.11 41.70
CA GLY A 448 -50.89 -15.58 43.08
C GLY A 448 -51.73 -16.85 43.28
N GLU A 449 -52.36 -17.40 42.24
CA GLU A 449 -52.90 -18.75 42.24
C GLU A 449 -51.85 -19.72 41.67
N LEU A 450 -51.53 -20.75 42.45
CA LEU A 450 -50.53 -21.76 42.12
C LEU A 450 -51.17 -23.14 42.00
N LEU A 451 -50.88 -23.83 40.91
CA LEU A 451 -51.26 -25.21 40.68
C LEU A 451 -50.02 -26.07 40.45
N GLN A 452 -49.82 -27.10 41.26
CA GLN A 452 -48.71 -28.03 41.15
C GLN A 452 -49.15 -29.36 40.52
N PHE A 453 -48.37 -29.84 39.56
CA PHE A 453 -48.51 -31.16 38.98
C PHE A 453 -47.29 -32.00 39.37
N THR A 454 -47.53 -33.15 39.98
CA THR A 454 -46.50 -34.12 40.39
C THR A 454 -46.75 -35.48 39.73
N GLU A 455 -45.86 -36.45 39.95
CA GLU A 455 -46.10 -37.84 39.53
C GLU A 455 -47.39 -38.43 40.12
N LYS A 456 -47.81 -37.99 41.32
CA LYS A 456 -49.07 -38.40 41.93
C LYS A 456 -50.30 -37.86 41.20
N ASP A 457 -50.12 -36.82 40.39
CA ASP A 457 -51.15 -36.21 39.56
C ASP A 457 -51.16 -36.77 38.12
N GLY A 458 -50.31 -37.77 37.84
CA GLY A 458 -50.25 -38.47 36.55
C GLY A 458 -49.08 -38.08 35.66
N LEU A 459 -48.18 -37.18 36.09
CA LEU A 459 -46.95 -36.92 35.33
C LEU A 459 -46.05 -38.17 35.28
N PRO A 460 -45.39 -38.47 34.15
CA PRO A 460 -44.57 -39.67 34.01
C PRO A 460 -43.19 -39.59 34.68
N SER A 461 -42.77 -38.41 35.16
CA SER A 461 -41.48 -38.20 35.80
C SER A 461 -41.49 -36.88 36.58
N ASP A 462 -40.63 -36.79 37.59
CA ASP A 462 -40.31 -35.57 38.35
C ASP A 462 -39.29 -34.63 37.65
N GLN A 463 -38.81 -35.00 36.47
CA GLN A 463 -37.87 -34.22 35.67
C GLN A 463 -38.58 -33.62 34.46
N ILE A 464 -39.10 -32.41 34.65
CA ILE A 464 -39.85 -31.69 33.61
C ILE A 464 -38.91 -30.79 32.82
N ARG A 465 -38.90 -30.95 31.49
CA ARG A 465 -38.02 -30.20 30.58
C ARG A 465 -38.65 -28.90 30.14
N THR A 466 -39.83 -28.99 29.52
CA THR A 466 -40.55 -27.84 28.96
C THR A 466 -42.01 -28.12 28.74
N VAL A 467 -42.76 -27.06 28.48
CA VAL A 467 -44.18 -27.10 28.15
C VAL A 467 -44.37 -26.45 26.78
N CYS A 468 -45.36 -26.91 26.02
CA CYS A 468 -45.80 -26.29 24.77
C CYS A 468 -47.33 -26.21 24.77
N GLU A 469 -47.86 -25.01 24.61
CA GLU A 469 -49.30 -24.78 24.45
C GLU A 469 -49.74 -25.16 23.04
N ARG A 470 -50.83 -25.94 22.97
CA ARG A 470 -51.49 -26.32 21.71
C ARG A 470 -52.60 -25.35 21.36
N LYS A 471 -52.96 -25.29 20.07
CA LYS A 471 -54.05 -24.46 19.55
C LYS A 471 -55.41 -24.76 20.19
N ASP A 472 -55.64 -26.00 20.66
CA ASP A 472 -56.87 -26.40 21.36
C ASP A 472 -56.90 -25.96 22.83
N GLY A 473 -55.84 -25.31 23.33
CA GLY A 473 -55.68 -24.86 24.71
C GLY A 473 -55.21 -25.95 25.68
N SER A 474 -54.84 -27.13 25.18
CA SER A 474 -54.13 -28.16 25.95
C SER A 474 -52.62 -27.92 25.97
N TYR A 475 -51.90 -28.60 26.85
CA TYR A 475 -50.47 -28.40 27.07
C TYR A 475 -49.71 -29.73 26.93
N MET A 476 -48.72 -29.77 26.04
CA MET A 476 -47.76 -30.87 25.98
C MET A 476 -46.62 -30.59 26.94
N VAL A 477 -46.29 -31.57 27.78
CA VAL A 477 -45.25 -31.48 28.80
C VAL A 477 -44.16 -32.49 28.49
N ALA A 478 -42.97 -32.01 28.14
CA ALA A 478 -41.79 -32.84 27.91
C ALA A 478 -41.16 -33.27 29.24
N CYS A 479 -40.94 -34.56 29.43
CA CYS A 479 -40.40 -35.14 30.66
C CYS A 479 -39.31 -36.18 30.35
N SER A 480 -38.51 -36.55 31.35
CA SER A 480 -37.58 -37.70 31.22
C SER A 480 -38.28 -39.08 31.13
N GLY A 481 -39.59 -39.13 31.36
CA GLY A 481 -40.43 -40.35 31.29
C GLY A 481 -41.43 -40.38 30.13
N GLY A 482 -41.26 -39.50 29.13
CA GLY A 482 -42.12 -39.37 27.96
C GLY A 482 -42.72 -37.97 27.85
N MET A 483 -43.91 -37.87 27.25
CA MET A 483 -44.66 -36.63 27.11
C MET A 483 -46.04 -36.76 27.76
N ALA A 484 -46.43 -35.79 28.60
CA ALA A 484 -47.77 -35.76 29.18
C ALA A 484 -48.63 -34.70 28.50
N LEU A 485 -49.90 -35.01 28.25
CA LEU A 485 -50.89 -34.08 27.74
C LEU A 485 -51.77 -33.61 28.90
N ILE A 486 -51.81 -32.30 29.12
CA ILE A 486 -52.66 -31.65 30.13
C ILE A 486 -53.83 -30.94 29.44
N ARG A 487 -55.05 -31.24 29.87
CA ARG A 487 -56.28 -30.54 29.45
C ARG A 487 -57.12 -30.24 30.69
N ASP A 488 -57.66 -29.03 30.77
CA ASP A 488 -58.47 -28.58 31.92
C ASP A 488 -57.79 -28.81 33.28
N ASP A 489 -56.51 -28.43 33.38
CA ASP A 489 -55.70 -28.55 34.61
C ASP A 489 -55.54 -30.01 35.11
N LYS A 490 -55.69 -31.01 34.23
CA LYS A 490 -55.48 -32.44 34.54
C LYS A 490 -54.60 -33.11 33.49
N VAL A 491 -53.75 -34.04 33.93
CA VAL A 491 -53.05 -34.95 33.01
C VAL A 491 -54.09 -35.91 32.44
N VAL A 492 -54.32 -35.86 31.12
CA VAL A 492 -55.33 -36.68 30.43
C VAL A 492 -54.72 -37.84 29.68
N GLU A 493 -53.47 -37.72 29.23
CA GLU A 493 -52.78 -38.74 28.45
C GLU A 493 -51.26 -38.66 28.68
N VAL A 494 -50.59 -39.80 28.53
CA VAL A 494 -49.13 -39.91 28.61
C VAL A 494 -48.65 -40.74 27.43
N TYR A 495 -47.70 -40.19 26.68
CA TYR A 495 -47.02 -40.84 25.58
C TYR A 495 -45.63 -41.29 26.03
N ASN A 496 -45.42 -42.60 26.11
CA ASN A 496 -44.18 -43.24 26.55
C ASN A 496 -43.89 -44.52 25.74
N GLU A 497 -43.09 -45.44 26.28
CA GLU A 497 -42.80 -46.74 25.64
C GLU A 497 -44.07 -47.49 25.21
N ALA A 498 -45.14 -47.45 26.03
CA ALA A 498 -46.41 -48.10 25.70
C ALA A 498 -47.13 -47.47 24.51
N SER A 499 -46.80 -46.22 24.17
CA SER A 499 -47.35 -45.48 23.03
C SER A 499 -46.49 -45.59 21.77
N GLY A 500 -45.35 -46.30 21.82
CA GLY A 500 -44.44 -46.45 20.68
C GLY A 500 -43.24 -45.49 20.67
N ILE A 501 -42.95 -44.82 21.79
CA ILE A 501 -41.75 -43.98 21.97
C ILE A 501 -40.71 -44.78 22.75
N SER A 502 -39.71 -45.36 22.09
CA SER A 502 -38.70 -46.19 22.79
C SER A 502 -37.78 -45.38 23.71
N ASN A 503 -37.36 -44.18 23.31
CA ASN A 503 -36.61 -43.27 24.17
C ASN A 503 -37.53 -42.23 24.81
N THR A 504 -37.82 -42.44 26.09
CA THR A 504 -38.70 -41.59 26.90
C THR A 504 -38.01 -40.32 27.44
N SER A 505 -36.72 -40.12 27.17
CA SER A 505 -36.01 -38.88 27.52
C SER A 505 -36.37 -37.76 26.53
N VAL A 506 -37.52 -37.14 26.71
CA VAL A 506 -38.04 -36.07 25.84
C VAL A 506 -37.43 -34.73 26.22
N LEU A 507 -36.79 -34.05 25.28
CA LEU A 507 -36.11 -32.77 25.49
C LEU A 507 -36.97 -31.56 25.09
N THR A 508 -37.77 -31.70 24.05
CA THR A 508 -38.55 -30.62 23.43
C THR A 508 -39.81 -31.18 22.77
N VAL A 509 -40.86 -30.37 22.73
CA VAL A 509 -42.14 -30.72 22.10
C VAL A 509 -42.67 -29.54 21.27
N ALA A 510 -43.33 -29.82 20.16
CA ALA A 510 -43.94 -28.80 19.30
C ALA A 510 -45.23 -29.32 18.64
N GLU A 511 -46.16 -28.40 18.36
CA GLU A 511 -47.40 -28.71 17.63
C GLU A 511 -47.25 -28.38 16.14
N ALA A 512 -47.51 -29.38 15.30
CA ALA A 512 -47.58 -29.22 13.85
C ALA A 512 -48.82 -28.42 13.43
N GLU A 513 -48.87 -27.95 12.17
CA GLU A 513 -50.01 -27.14 11.71
C GLU A 513 -51.32 -27.94 11.64
N ASN A 514 -51.20 -29.23 11.34
CA ASN A 514 -52.26 -30.24 11.34
C ASN A 514 -52.55 -30.87 12.73
N ALA A 515 -52.01 -30.28 13.81
CA ALA A 515 -52.14 -30.72 15.19
C ALA A 515 -51.39 -32.03 15.57
N ASP A 516 -50.57 -32.58 14.67
CA ASP A 516 -49.63 -33.65 15.03
C ASP A 516 -48.65 -33.17 16.10
N MET A 517 -48.22 -34.10 16.95
CA MET A 517 -47.30 -33.79 18.06
C MET A 517 -45.89 -34.22 17.70
N LEU A 518 -44.97 -33.26 17.70
CA LEU A 518 -43.55 -33.48 17.46
C LEU A 518 -42.83 -33.60 18.80
N ILE A 519 -42.06 -34.67 18.96
CA ILE A 519 -41.35 -34.99 20.21
C ILE A 519 -39.87 -35.20 19.89
N GLY A 520 -39.02 -34.28 20.32
CA GLY A 520 -37.58 -34.39 20.20
C GLY A 520 -36.97 -35.08 21.41
N THR A 521 -36.11 -36.08 21.18
CA THR A 521 -35.55 -36.93 22.24
C THR A 521 -34.04 -36.71 22.45
N ASP A 522 -33.54 -37.19 23.58
CA ASP A 522 -32.12 -37.28 23.88
C ASP A 522 -31.52 -38.56 23.29
N GLY A 523 -31.40 -38.63 21.96
CA GLY A 523 -30.63 -39.69 21.29
C GLY A 523 -31.40 -40.63 20.37
N GLU A 524 -32.68 -40.39 20.08
CA GLU A 524 -33.43 -41.10 19.03
C GLU A 524 -34.11 -40.15 18.02
N GLY A 525 -33.73 -38.89 17.91
CA GLY A 525 -34.31 -37.99 16.91
C GLY A 525 -35.73 -37.55 17.30
N ILE A 526 -36.61 -37.48 16.30
CA ILE A 526 -37.96 -36.91 16.43
C ILE A 526 -39.01 -38.01 16.28
N TYR A 527 -39.96 -38.06 17.21
CA TYR A 527 -41.21 -38.81 17.06
C TYR A 527 -42.34 -37.89 16.61
N VAL A 528 -43.12 -38.34 15.61
CA VAL A 528 -44.33 -37.67 15.13
C VAL A 528 -45.53 -38.51 15.53
N ILE A 529 -46.37 -37.97 16.41
CA ILE A 529 -47.61 -38.63 16.82
C ILE A 529 -48.77 -38.04 16.04
N THR A 530 -49.48 -38.92 15.35
CA THR A 530 -50.66 -38.63 14.54
C THR A 530 -51.83 -39.50 15.01
N ASP A 531 -53.03 -39.22 14.50
CA ASP A 531 -54.20 -40.11 14.71
C ASP A 531 -53.98 -41.53 14.15
N SER A 532 -53.05 -41.69 13.20
CA SER A 532 -52.74 -42.97 12.54
C SER A 532 -51.66 -43.79 13.24
N GLY A 533 -50.99 -43.23 14.24
CA GLY A 533 -49.90 -43.85 14.99
C GLY A 533 -48.67 -42.96 15.15
N VAL A 534 -47.58 -43.59 15.59
CA VAL A 534 -46.30 -42.93 15.87
C VAL A 534 -45.29 -43.24 14.75
N THR A 535 -44.70 -42.19 14.19
CA THR A 535 -43.61 -42.28 13.20
C THR A 535 -42.31 -41.78 13.82
N HIS A 536 -41.20 -42.44 13.50
CA HIS A 536 -39.87 -42.12 14.01
C HIS A 536 -38.99 -41.53 12.91
N LEU A 537 -38.33 -40.41 13.20
CA LEU A 537 -37.42 -39.68 12.33
C LEU A 537 -36.06 -39.56 13.04
N GLY A 538 -35.20 -40.55 12.85
CA GLY A 538 -33.81 -40.56 13.36
C GLY A 538 -32.76 -40.33 12.26
N THR A 539 -31.48 -40.41 12.60
CA THR A 539 -30.37 -40.33 11.64
C THR A 539 -30.46 -41.44 10.59
N GLY A 540 -30.04 -41.13 9.35
CA GLY A 540 -30.23 -42.00 8.18
C GLY A 540 -30.92 -41.24 7.05
N ASP A 541 -32.00 -41.81 6.50
CA ASP A 541 -32.70 -41.25 5.33
C ASP A 541 -33.60 -40.04 5.65
N SER A 542 -33.75 -39.66 6.92
CA SER A 542 -34.60 -38.52 7.32
C SER A 542 -33.99 -37.14 7.00
N GLY A 543 -32.67 -37.06 6.88
CA GLY A 543 -31.92 -35.81 6.72
C GLY A 543 -31.32 -35.23 8.02
N LEU A 544 -31.56 -35.84 9.19
CA LEU A 544 -30.91 -35.48 10.46
C LEU A 544 -29.45 -35.95 10.54
N LYS A 545 -28.57 -35.11 11.11
CA LYS A 545 -27.17 -35.46 11.43
C LYS A 545 -26.93 -35.90 12.87
N SER A 546 -27.88 -35.66 13.77
CA SER A 546 -27.81 -36.12 15.16
C SER A 546 -29.19 -36.43 15.68
N ASP A 547 -29.25 -37.48 16.48
CA ASP A 547 -30.46 -37.96 17.15
C ASP A 547 -30.72 -37.25 18.49
N VAL A 548 -29.85 -36.34 18.93
CA VAL A 548 -30.13 -35.53 20.13
C VAL A 548 -30.79 -34.23 19.68
N ILE A 549 -32.10 -34.12 19.91
CA ILE A 549 -32.91 -32.97 19.48
C ILE A 549 -33.07 -32.00 20.63
N MET A 550 -32.29 -30.93 20.59
CA MET A 550 -32.25 -29.92 21.64
C MET A 550 -33.50 -29.04 21.61
N ARG A 551 -33.88 -28.54 20.42
CA ARG A 551 -35.04 -27.65 20.24
C ARG A 551 -35.76 -27.93 18.93
N ILE A 552 -37.09 -27.80 18.97
CA ILE A 552 -37.95 -27.70 17.79
C ILE A 552 -38.67 -26.36 17.89
N ARG A 553 -38.37 -25.43 16.98
CA ARG A 553 -38.93 -24.08 16.96
C ARG A 553 -39.80 -23.90 15.72
N LYS A 554 -41.07 -23.57 15.90
CA LYS A 554 -42.00 -23.33 14.79
C LYS A 554 -41.76 -21.94 14.18
N ASP A 555 -41.39 -21.89 12.92
CA ASP A 555 -41.39 -20.68 12.10
C ASP A 555 -42.77 -20.53 11.46
N ARG A 556 -43.59 -19.65 12.05
CA ARG A 556 -44.95 -19.37 11.56
C ARG A 556 -44.94 -18.57 10.26
N LYS A 557 -43.90 -17.78 9.99
CA LYS A 557 -43.79 -16.93 8.79
C LYS A 557 -43.60 -17.78 7.55
N ARG A 558 -42.79 -18.83 7.64
CA ARG A 558 -42.44 -19.71 6.52
C ARG A 558 -43.14 -21.07 6.56
N ASN A 559 -43.89 -21.34 7.63
CA ASN A 559 -44.55 -22.62 7.88
C ASN A 559 -43.57 -23.80 7.84
N LEU A 560 -42.51 -23.72 8.64
CA LEU A 560 -41.51 -24.77 8.81
C LEU A 560 -41.11 -24.90 10.28
N PHE A 561 -40.33 -25.92 10.62
CA PHE A 561 -39.75 -26.08 11.94
C PHE A 561 -38.23 -26.01 11.86
N TRP A 562 -37.63 -25.13 12.64
CA TRP A 562 -36.20 -25.17 12.87
C TRP A 562 -35.88 -26.23 13.92
N ILE A 563 -34.89 -27.06 13.61
CA ILE A 563 -34.44 -28.17 14.45
C ILE A 563 -33.01 -27.86 14.89
N VAL A 564 -32.81 -27.71 16.20
CA VAL A 564 -31.48 -27.59 16.79
C VAL A 564 -31.10 -28.94 17.35
N THR A 565 -30.01 -29.52 16.86
CA THR A 565 -29.46 -30.79 17.37
C THR A 565 -28.21 -30.53 18.21
N SER A 566 -27.66 -31.58 18.82
CA SER A 566 -26.41 -31.45 19.60
C SER A 566 -25.17 -31.00 18.80
N ASN A 567 -25.21 -31.11 17.46
CA ASN A 567 -24.06 -30.84 16.60
C ASN A 567 -24.39 -30.18 15.24
N SER A 568 -25.64 -29.79 15.00
CA SER A 568 -26.07 -29.17 13.75
C SER A 568 -27.37 -28.38 13.92
N ILE A 569 -27.73 -27.63 12.90
CA ILE A 569 -29.04 -27.00 12.75
C ILE A 569 -29.65 -27.52 11.46
N ALA A 570 -30.95 -27.78 11.47
CA ALA A 570 -31.73 -28.20 10.33
C ALA A 570 -33.06 -27.45 10.27
N TYR A 571 -33.76 -27.56 9.16
CA TYR A 571 -35.17 -27.18 9.06
C TYR A 571 -36.00 -28.34 8.53
N MET A 572 -37.24 -28.42 8.96
CA MET A 572 -38.21 -29.45 8.60
C MET A 572 -39.43 -28.79 7.97
N ASP A 573 -39.83 -29.26 6.79
CA ASP A 573 -41.02 -28.78 6.10
C ASP A 573 -42.33 -29.39 6.67
N PRO A 574 -43.51 -28.93 6.23
CA PRO A 574 -44.79 -29.48 6.68
C PRO A 574 -45.01 -30.97 6.36
N ASP A 575 -44.25 -31.53 5.43
CA ASP A 575 -44.30 -32.95 5.04
C ASP A 575 -43.28 -33.79 5.84
N TYR A 576 -42.71 -33.22 6.91
CA TYR A 576 -41.70 -33.82 7.79
C TYR A 576 -40.38 -34.19 7.13
N LYS A 577 -40.06 -33.58 5.97
CA LYS A 577 -38.76 -33.73 5.35
C LYS A 577 -37.76 -32.77 5.99
N ILE A 578 -36.63 -33.31 6.46
CA ILE A 578 -35.61 -32.55 7.18
C ILE A 578 -34.44 -32.23 6.24
N THR A 579 -33.98 -30.98 6.26
CA THR A 579 -32.79 -30.52 5.54
C THR A 579 -31.81 -29.92 6.53
N THR A 580 -30.64 -30.56 6.69
CA THR A 580 -29.56 -30.05 7.54
C THR A 580 -28.81 -28.91 6.85
N ILE A 581 -28.48 -27.88 7.63
CA ILE A 581 -27.63 -26.77 7.19
C ILE A 581 -26.17 -27.23 7.25
N GLU A 582 -25.53 -27.33 6.09
CA GLU A 582 -24.22 -27.96 5.91
C GLU A 582 -23.06 -27.01 6.21
N GLN A 583 -23.21 -25.73 5.88
CA GLN A 583 -22.11 -24.74 5.91
C GLN A 583 -22.17 -23.79 7.11
N PHE A 584 -22.98 -24.09 8.12
CA PHE A 584 -22.99 -23.26 9.33
C PHE A 584 -21.66 -23.43 10.09
N PRO A 585 -20.95 -22.34 10.47
CA PRO A 585 -19.55 -22.42 10.88
C PRO A 585 -19.31 -23.06 12.26
N TYR A 586 -20.35 -23.30 13.05
CA TYR A 586 -20.20 -23.86 14.40
C TYR A 586 -21.25 -24.94 14.73
N PRO A 587 -20.85 -26.16 15.11
CA PRO A 587 -21.80 -27.27 15.24
C PRO A 587 -22.64 -27.23 16.53
N ASN A 588 -22.11 -26.71 17.63
CA ASN A 588 -22.74 -26.84 18.94
C ASN A 588 -23.67 -25.64 19.24
N ASN A 589 -24.96 -25.86 18.98
CA ASN A 589 -26.01 -24.85 19.02
C ASN A 589 -27.11 -25.26 20.00
N PHE A 590 -27.74 -24.29 20.67
CA PHE A 590 -28.66 -24.53 21.77
C PHE A 590 -30.06 -24.00 21.53
N ASP A 591 -30.19 -22.86 20.85
CA ASP A 591 -31.49 -22.26 20.54
C ASP A 591 -31.35 -21.23 19.41
N LEU A 592 -32.50 -20.75 18.91
CA LEU A 592 -32.54 -19.74 17.84
C LEU A 592 -33.74 -18.81 17.96
N TYR A 593 -33.54 -17.57 17.53
CA TYR A 593 -34.52 -16.47 17.59
C TYR A 593 -34.41 -15.64 16.30
N GLU A 594 -35.51 -15.48 15.58
CA GLU A 594 -35.53 -14.62 14.39
C GLU A 594 -35.98 -13.21 14.78
N ASN A 595 -35.32 -12.19 14.22
CA ASN A 595 -35.70 -10.79 14.40
C ASN A 595 -36.65 -10.30 13.29
N ASN A 596 -37.13 -9.06 13.39
CA ASN A 596 -38.05 -8.47 12.41
C ASN A 596 -37.40 -8.13 11.05
N LYS A 597 -36.09 -8.35 10.90
CA LYS A 597 -35.31 -8.09 9.67
C LYS A 597 -34.96 -9.36 8.90
N ASP A 598 -35.55 -10.51 9.25
CA ASP A 598 -35.22 -11.82 8.67
C ASP A 598 -33.76 -12.23 8.91
N GLU A 599 -33.26 -11.94 10.12
CA GLU A 599 -31.96 -12.38 10.60
C GLU A 599 -32.16 -13.37 11.76
N MET A 600 -31.54 -14.53 11.66
CA MET A 600 -31.58 -15.59 12.67
C MET A 600 -30.44 -15.40 13.65
N TRP A 601 -30.77 -15.23 14.93
CA TRP A 601 -29.86 -15.19 16.07
C TRP A 601 -29.78 -16.58 16.70
N ILE A 602 -28.64 -17.23 16.51
CA ILE A 602 -28.37 -18.60 16.91
C ILE A 602 -27.50 -18.57 18.16
N LEU A 603 -28.02 -19.14 19.24
CA LEU A 603 -27.32 -19.23 20.52
C LEU A 603 -26.47 -20.50 20.54
N SER A 604 -25.15 -20.36 20.68
CA SER A 604 -24.18 -21.44 20.55
C SER A 604 -23.27 -21.53 21.78
N SER A 605 -22.58 -22.66 21.97
CA SER A 605 -21.76 -22.87 23.17
C SER A 605 -20.53 -21.95 23.29
N ASN A 606 -20.18 -21.23 22.23
CA ASN A 606 -19.07 -20.27 22.22
C ASN A 606 -19.51 -18.80 22.12
N GLY A 607 -20.80 -18.53 21.94
CA GLY A 607 -21.31 -17.17 21.71
C GLY A 607 -22.62 -17.18 20.92
N ILE A 608 -22.84 -16.12 20.14
CA ILE A 608 -24.05 -15.92 19.36
C ILE A 608 -23.67 -15.65 17.91
N TYR A 609 -24.33 -16.33 16.97
CA TYR A 609 -24.20 -16.05 15.55
C TYR A 609 -25.48 -15.38 15.04
N ALA A 610 -25.35 -14.30 14.30
CA ALA A 610 -26.45 -13.67 13.58
C ALA A 610 -26.22 -13.81 12.07
N ALA A 611 -27.19 -14.36 11.34
CA ALA A 611 -27.10 -14.56 9.90
C ALA A 611 -28.44 -14.25 9.21
N PRO A 612 -28.46 -13.76 7.96
CA PRO A 612 -29.69 -13.67 7.19
C PRO A 612 -30.36 -15.04 7.05
N THR A 613 -31.65 -15.15 7.40
CA THR A 613 -32.39 -16.42 7.36
C THR A 613 -32.44 -17.01 5.95
N LYS A 614 -32.42 -16.17 4.92
CA LYS A 614 -32.35 -16.60 3.51
C LYS A 614 -31.09 -17.42 3.18
N GLU A 615 -29.95 -17.11 3.82
CA GLU A 615 -28.67 -17.80 3.58
C GLU A 615 -28.69 -19.18 4.23
N LEU A 616 -29.23 -19.26 5.45
CA LEU A 616 -29.47 -20.53 6.15
C LEU A 616 -30.35 -21.48 5.34
N LEU A 617 -31.44 -20.96 4.74
CA LEU A 617 -32.35 -21.76 3.92
C LEU A 617 -31.76 -22.16 2.56
N ALA A 618 -30.97 -21.28 1.94
CA ALA A 618 -30.28 -21.55 0.69
C ALA A 618 -29.22 -22.65 0.81
N ASN A 619 -28.69 -22.87 2.03
CA ASN A 619 -27.69 -23.89 2.33
C ASN A 619 -26.41 -23.78 1.48
N GLY A 620 -26.08 -22.55 1.09
CA GLY A 620 -24.85 -22.18 0.38
C GLY A 620 -23.79 -21.68 1.35
N GLU A 621 -22.98 -20.73 0.92
CA GLU A 621 -22.01 -20.02 1.78
C GLU A 621 -22.76 -19.12 2.77
N ILE A 622 -22.39 -19.22 4.06
CA ILE A 622 -23.03 -18.49 5.17
C ILE A 622 -21.93 -17.74 5.93
N GLU A 623 -22.01 -16.42 5.98
CA GLU A 623 -21.05 -15.58 6.71
C GLU A 623 -21.72 -14.89 7.91
N PRO A 624 -21.93 -15.59 9.04
CA PRO A 624 -22.62 -15.01 10.18
C PRO A 624 -21.74 -13.98 10.90
N VAL A 625 -22.38 -13.01 11.55
CA VAL A 625 -21.75 -12.15 12.54
C VAL A 625 -21.67 -12.88 13.87
N PHE A 626 -20.47 -12.92 14.47
CA PHE A 626 -20.24 -13.58 15.74
C PHE A 626 -20.09 -12.58 16.90
N TYR A 627 -20.91 -12.77 17.93
CA TYR A 627 -20.84 -12.07 19.22
C TYR A 627 -20.35 -13.04 20.30
N GLY A 628 -19.17 -12.76 20.83
CA GLY A 628 -18.60 -13.47 21.98
C GLY A 628 -18.31 -12.51 23.14
N ILE A 629 -17.71 -13.04 24.22
CA ILE A 629 -17.33 -12.25 25.40
C ILE A 629 -16.41 -11.09 25.02
N ALA A 630 -15.47 -11.33 24.10
CA ALA A 630 -14.56 -10.30 23.59
C ALA A 630 -15.28 -9.15 22.85
N ASN A 631 -16.48 -9.39 22.34
CA ASN A 631 -17.30 -8.42 21.59
C ASN A 631 -18.50 -7.92 22.42
N GLY A 632 -18.39 -7.96 23.75
CA GLY A 632 -19.33 -7.34 24.69
C GLY A 632 -20.46 -8.22 25.20
N LEU A 633 -20.51 -9.50 24.83
CA LEU A 633 -21.47 -10.45 25.42
C LEU A 633 -21.10 -10.69 26.90
N PRO A 634 -22.00 -10.51 27.88
CA PRO A 634 -21.63 -10.62 29.30
C PRO A 634 -21.59 -12.06 29.80
N CYS A 635 -22.34 -12.97 29.18
CA CYS A 635 -22.36 -14.38 29.53
C CYS A 635 -22.64 -15.26 28.30
N ILE A 636 -22.14 -16.50 28.31
CA ILE A 636 -22.39 -17.46 27.22
C ILE A 636 -23.65 -18.25 27.55
N THR A 637 -24.43 -18.60 26.53
CA THR A 637 -25.61 -19.46 26.69
C THR A 637 -25.24 -20.87 27.15
N THR A 638 -26.17 -21.56 27.79
CA THR A 638 -26.00 -22.96 28.17
C THR A 638 -26.81 -23.89 27.26
N ALA A 639 -26.42 -25.17 27.18
CA ALA A 639 -27.16 -26.21 26.44
C ALA A 639 -28.63 -26.35 26.86
N ASN A 640 -28.92 -25.82 28.02
CA ASN A 640 -30.11 -26.01 28.76
C ASN A 640 -30.98 -24.74 28.79
N SER A 641 -30.53 -23.67 28.12
CA SER A 641 -31.12 -22.35 28.13
C SER A 641 -32.47 -22.30 27.40
N TYR A 642 -33.43 -21.63 28.01
CA TYR A 642 -34.69 -21.19 27.42
C TYR A 642 -34.76 -19.68 27.58
N SER A 643 -34.36 -18.98 26.52
CA SER A 643 -34.32 -17.52 26.50
C SER A 643 -35.70 -16.95 26.10
N ASP A 644 -35.94 -15.69 26.39
CA ASP A 644 -37.23 -15.05 26.08
C ASP A 644 -37.05 -13.86 25.15
N LEU A 645 -37.88 -13.79 24.10
CA LEU A 645 -37.90 -12.70 23.13
C LEU A 645 -39.24 -11.98 23.24
N THR A 646 -39.17 -10.70 23.58
CA THR A 646 -40.33 -9.81 23.64
C THR A 646 -40.77 -9.33 22.26
N GLU A 647 -42.00 -8.83 22.15
CA GLU A 647 -42.54 -8.26 20.90
C GLU A 647 -41.76 -7.01 20.43
N GLU A 648 -41.14 -6.28 21.37
CA GLU A 648 -40.28 -5.13 21.09
C GLU A 648 -38.86 -5.51 20.64
N GLY A 649 -38.59 -6.81 20.46
CA GLY A 649 -37.30 -7.33 20.00
C GLY A 649 -36.25 -7.42 21.11
N GLU A 650 -36.60 -7.27 22.39
CA GLU A 650 -35.67 -7.52 23.50
C GLU A 650 -35.55 -9.02 23.77
N LEU A 651 -34.35 -9.56 23.56
CA LEU A 651 -33.96 -10.92 23.87
C LEU A 651 -33.24 -10.96 25.21
N TYR A 652 -33.82 -11.69 26.17
CA TYR A 652 -33.24 -12.00 27.47
C TYR A 652 -32.62 -13.40 27.40
N ILE A 653 -31.30 -13.45 27.40
CA ILE A 653 -30.51 -14.66 27.16
C ILE A 653 -30.10 -15.27 28.50
N ALA A 654 -30.54 -16.49 28.75
CA ALA A 654 -30.13 -17.28 29.89
C ALA A 654 -28.69 -17.80 29.70
N GLY A 655 -27.77 -17.42 30.60
CA GLY A 655 -26.34 -17.73 30.44
C GLY A 655 -25.66 -18.34 31.66
N THR A 656 -24.35 -18.55 31.53
CA THR A 656 -23.49 -19.25 32.50
C THR A 656 -23.29 -18.51 33.82
N THR A 657 -23.38 -17.18 33.81
CA THR A 657 -23.10 -16.30 34.97
C THR A 657 -24.26 -15.34 35.27
N GLY A 658 -25.34 -15.37 34.49
CA GLY A 658 -26.48 -14.49 34.69
C GLY A 658 -27.35 -14.39 33.44
N VAL A 659 -27.93 -13.20 33.22
CA VAL A 659 -28.78 -12.90 32.07
C VAL A 659 -28.16 -11.79 31.22
N ALA A 660 -27.92 -12.08 29.95
CA ALA A 660 -27.58 -11.06 28.96
C ALA A 660 -28.85 -10.52 28.32
N LYS A 661 -28.98 -9.21 28.15
CA LYS A 661 -30.09 -8.59 27.43
C LYS A 661 -29.58 -7.90 26.16
N VAL A 662 -30.27 -8.09 25.04
CA VAL A 662 -29.99 -7.38 23.77
C VAL A 662 -31.29 -7.07 23.04
N ASN A 663 -31.37 -5.95 22.33
CA ASN A 663 -32.46 -5.73 21.38
C ASN A 663 -32.00 -6.15 19.98
N ILE A 664 -32.57 -7.23 19.45
CA ILE A 664 -32.14 -7.84 18.17
C ILE A 664 -32.74 -7.16 16.94
N ASP A 665 -33.70 -6.25 17.12
CA ASP A 665 -34.31 -5.45 16.04
C ASP A 665 -33.59 -4.11 15.81
N LYS A 666 -32.89 -3.60 16.82
CA LYS A 666 -32.13 -2.35 16.71
C LYS A 666 -30.80 -2.57 15.98
N THR A 667 -30.58 -1.79 14.92
CA THR A 667 -29.26 -1.65 14.28
C THR A 667 -28.35 -0.83 15.20
N SER A 668 -27.25 -1.42 15.64
CA SER A 668 -26.29 -0.77 16.54
C SER A 668 -25.02 -0.27 15.83
N GLU A 669 -24.81 -0.61 14.56
CA GLU A 669 -23.56 -0.32 13.85
C GLU A 669 -23.79 0.77 12.80
N ASN A 670 -23.19 1.94 13.01
CA ASN A 670 -23.17 3.00 12.01
C ASN A 670 -21.74 3.17 11.46
N VAL A 671 -21.50 2.65 10.27
CA VAL A 671 -20.18 2.76 9.61
C VAL A 671 -19.91 4.13 9.00
N SER A 672 -20.93 5.00 8.87
CA SER A 672 -20.76 6.31 8.21
C SER A 672 -19.82 7.25 8.96
N GLU A 673 -19.73 7.11 10.28
CA GLU A 673 -18.88 7.94 11.16
C GLU A 673 -17.46 7.36 11.31
N VAL A 674 -17.24 6.10 10.94
CA VAL A 674 -15.94 5.42 11.13
C VAL A 674 -14.86 6.02 10.22
N LYS A 675 -13.77 6.55 10.81
CA LYS A 675 -12.65 7.11 10.04
C LYS A 675 -11.89 6.00 9.29
N MET A 676 -11.55 6.28 8.03
CA MET A 676 -10.67 5.44 7.20
C MET A 676 -9.51 6.29 6.70
N ALA A 677 -8.31 5.72 6.58
CA ALA A 677 -7.17 6.44 6.03
C ALA A 677 -6.13 5.53 5.40
N VAL A 678 -5.38 6.12 4.45
CA VAL A 678 -4.07 5.63 4.00
C VAL A 678 -3.06 6.75 4.29
N PRO A 679 -2.50 6.82 5.51
CA PRO A 679 -1.64 7.92 5.92
C PRO A 679 -0.31 7.95 5.15
N TYR A 680 0.15 6.80 4.66
CA TYR A 680 1.34 6.67 3.83
C TYR A 680 1.30 5.37 3.02
N VAL A 681 2.17 5.26 2.03
CA VAL A 681 2.53 3.99 1.38
C VAL A 681 4.01 3.73 1.55
N GLU A 682 4.43 2.49 1.45
CA GLU A 682 5.83 2.12 1.43
C GLU A 682 6.26 1.68 0.02
N ALA A 683 7.29 2.33 -0.51
CA ALA A 683 7.87 2.02 -1.81
C ALA A 683 9.29 1.47 -1.60
N ASP A 684 9.47 0.17 -1.82
CA ASP A 684 10.75 -0.56 -1.60
C ASP A 684 11.39 -0.28 -0.21
N GLY A 685 10.60 -0.29 0.87
CA GLY A 685 11.07 -0.04 2.24
C GLY A 685 11.07 1.43 2.68
N VAL A 686 10.69 2.37 1.80
CA VAL A 686 10.66 3.81 2.12
C VAL A 686 9.23 4.33 2.19
N ARG A 687 8.83 4.83 3.36
CA ARG A 687 7.53 5.47 3.58
C ARG A 687 7.42 6.77 2.80
N THR A 688 6.33 6.92 2.05
CA THR A 688 5.98 8.11 1.25
C THR A 688 4.62 8.60 1.71
N TYR A 689 4.55 9.88 2.08
CA TYR A 689 3.36 10.54 2.60
C TYR A 689 2.63 11.32 1.50
N PRO A 690 1.32 11.57 1.63
CA PRO A 690 0.57 12.40 0.70
C PRO A 690 1.06 13.84 0.70
N ASP A 691 1.04 14.48 -0.47
CA ASP A 691 1.25 15.92 -0.60
C ASP A 691 0.01 16.72 -0.15
N ALA A 692 0.06 18.05 -0.24
CA ALA A 692 -1.05 18.94 0.16
C ALA A 692 -2.35 18.70 -0.63
N SER A 693 -2.29 18.00 -1.78
CA SER A 693 -3.47 17.61 -2.57
C SER A 693 -4.01 16.22 -2.22
N GLY A 694 -3.39 15.51 -1.26
CA GLY A 694 -3.70 14.12 -0.94
C GLY A 694 -3.09 13.10 -1.91
N THR A 695 -2.19 13.51 -2.81
CA THR A 695 -1.59 12.62 -3.80
C THR A 695 -0.29 12.02 -3.28
N ILE A 696 -0.13 10.70 -3.43
CA ILE A 696 1.10 9.99 -3.06
C ILE A 696 1.89 9.66 -4.32
N THR A 697 3.09 10.24 -4.47
CA THR A 697 3.92 10.05 -5.67
C THR A 697 5.13 9.17 -5.39
N ILE A 698 5.22 8.00 -6.04
CA ILE A 698 6.30 7.02 -5.85
C ILE A 698 7.31 7.02 -7.03
N PRO A 699 8.58 6.64 -6.79
CA PRO A 699 9.62 6.58 -7.81
C PRO A 699 9.32 5.63 -8.98
N ALA A 700 9.94 5.87 -10.14
CA ALA A 700 9.75 5.03 -11.32
C ALA A 700 10.33 3.61 -11.16
N GLY A 701 11.41 3.49 -10.37
CA GLY A 701 12.09 2.23 -10.10
C GLY A 701 11.41 1.35 -9.06
N THR A 702 10.30 1.80 -8.44
CA THR A 702 9.62 1.06 -7.37
C THR A 702 9.21 -0.33 -7.86
N LYS A 703 9.69 -1.37 -7.16
CA LYS A 703 9.39 -2.77 -7.47
C LYS A 703 8.21 -3.30 -6.65
N LYS A 704 8.17 -2.91 -5.37
CA LYS A 704 7.13 -3.26 -4.41
C LYS A 704 6.52 -1.98 -3.82
N LEU A 705 5.20 -1.91 -3.87
CA LEU A 705 4.37 -0.91 -3.20
C LEU A 705 3.56 -1.63 -2.13
N THR A 706 3.72 -1.24 -0.87
CA THR A 706 2.86 -1.69 0.24
C THR A 706 1.95 -0.53 0.63
N ILE A 707 0.64 -0.76 0.62
CA ILE A 707 -0.36 0.22 1.03
C ILE A 707 -0.77 -0.11 2.46
N TYR A 708 -0.63 0.87 3.36
CA TYR A 708 -1.04 0.77 4.75
C TYR A 708 -2.39 1.46 4.92
N ASP A 709 -3.45 0.67 4.88
CA ASP A 709 -4.82 1.12 5.02
C ASP A 709 -5.37 0.80 6.41
N TYR A 710 -6.08 1.78 6.98
CA TYR A 710 -6.58 1.72 8.34
C TYR A 710 -8.06 2.07 8.41
N VAL A 711 -8.76 1.37 9.30
CA VAL A 711 -10.15 1.61 9.66
C VAL A 711 -10.20 1.81 11.17
N TYR A 712 -10.22 3.08 11.59
CA TYR A 712 -10.10 3.48 12.98
C TYR A 712 -11.45 3.36 13.68
N THR A 713 -11.83 2.18 14.13
CA THR A 713 -12.95 2.03 15.05
C THR A 713 -12.46 1.51 16.38
N TYR A 714 -12.88 2.23 17.43
CA TYR A 714 -12.61 1.93 18.83
C TYR A 714 -13.86 1.46 19.55
N SER A 715 -14.99 1.29 18.85
CA SER A 715 -16.13 0.53 19.34
C SER A 715 -15.87 -0.99 19.30
N LEU A 716 -16.88 -1.81 19.59
CA LEU A 716 -16.83 -3.28 19.46
C LEU A 716 -17.16 -3.77 18.03
N MET A 717 -17.26 -2.85 17.06
CA MET A 717 -17.63 -3.17 15.68
C MET A 717 -16.51 -3.92 14.94
N ASN A 718 -16.90 -4.91 14.12
CA ASN A 718 -15.98 -5.59 13.21
C ASN A 718 -16.50 -5.55 11.75
N PRO A 719 -16.54 -4.35 11.15
CA PRO A 719 -17.14 -4.13 9.83
C PRO A 719 -16.40 -4.89 8.72
N GLN A 720 -17.09 -5.10 7.59
CA GLN A 720 -16.49 -5.62 6.37
C GLN A 720 -15.76 -4.49 5.63
N VAL A 721 -14.52 -4.76 5.24
CA VAL A 721 -13.65 -3.85 4.49
C VAL A 721 -13.39 -4.47 3.12
N THR A 722 -13.78 -3.77 2.07
CA THR A 722 -13.50 -4.14 0.69
C THR A 722 -12.48 -3.19 0.10
N CYS A 723 -11.32 -3.68 -0.33
CA CYS A 723 -10.25 -2.86 -0.93
C CYS A 723 -9.88 -3.35 -2.33
N TRP A 724 -9.46 -2.43 -3.19
CA TRP A 724 -8.90 -2.73 -4.52
C TRP A 724 -8.08 -1.57 -5.09
N LEU A 725 -7.13 -1.87 -5.98
CA LEU A 725 -6.36 -0.86 -6.71
C LEU A 725 -6.88 -0.67 -8.14
N GLU A 726 -7.63 0.41 -8.34
CA GLU A 726 -8.18 0.77 -9.65
C GLU A 726 -7.05 1.08 -10.66
N GLY A 727 -7.15 0.46 -11.84
CA GLY A 727 -6.11 0.51 -12.87
C GLY A 727 -5.09 -0.64 -12.81
N PHE A 728 -5.20 -1.54 -11.84
CA PHE A 728 -4.38 -2.76 -11.74
C PHE A 728 -5.21 -4.02 -11.53
N GLU A 729 -6.11 -4.01 -10.53
CA GLU A 729 -6.90 -5.17 -10.12
C GLU A 729 -8.25 -5.25 -10.84
N GLN A 730 -8.77 -6.47 -11.05
CA GLN A 730 -10.12 -6.71 -11.61
C GLN A 730 -11.14 -7.21 -10.59
N GLU A 731 -10.70 -8.01 -9.61
CA GLU A 731 -11.54 -8.49 -8.51
C GLU A 731 -11.33 -7.61 -7.27
N LYS A 732 -12.25 -7.66 -6.32
CA LYS A 732 -12.17 -6.90 -5.07
C LYS A 732 -11.91 -7.86 -3.93
N THR A 733 -11.04 -7.48 -3.01
CA THR A 733 -10.80 -8.26 -1.79
C THR A 733 -11.70 -7.73 -0.68
N THR A 734 -12.47 -8.61 -0.04
CA THR A 734 -13.29 -8.27 1.13
C THR A 734 -12.83 -9.08 2.33
N VAL A 735 -12.55 -8.41 3.45
CA VAL A 735 -12.10 -9.01 4.71
C VAL A 735 -12.84 -8.37 5.88
N ARG A 736 -12.79 -9.00 7.06
CA ARG A 736 -13.20 -8.32 8.29
C ARG A 736 -12.14 -7.32 8.72
N ARG A 737 -12.54 -6.23 9.37
CA ARG A 737 -11.60 -5.23 9.91
C ARG A 737 -10.49 -5.85 10.78
N SER A 738 -10.82 -6.84 11.62
CA SER A 738 -9.84 -7.56 12.44
C SER A 738 -8.77 -8.31 11.63
N GLU A 739 -9.07 -8.66 10.38
CA GLU A 739 -8.21 -9.39 9.45
C GLU A 739 -7.53 -8.47 8.44
N LEU A 740 -7.78 -7.16 8.52
CA LEU A 740 -7.21 -6.17 7.63
C LEU A 740 -5.70 -6.12 7.84
N VAL A 741 -4.95 -6.36 6.76
CA VAL A 741 -3.49 -6.30 6.72
C VAL A 741 -3.05 -5.43 5.55
N PRO A 742 -1.89 -4.76 5.65
CA PRO A 742 -1.36 -3.96 4.55
C PRO A 742 -1.24 -4.76 3.24
N VAL A 743 -1.62 -4.15 2.12
CA VAL A 743 -1.71 -4.82 0.83
C VAL A 743 -0.46 -4.56 -0.03
N ASP A 744 0.10 -5.63 -0.60
CA ASP A 744 1.32 -5.59 -1.41
C ASP A 744 1.02 -5.66 -2.92
N TYR A 745 1.55 -4.69 -3.68
CA TYR A 745 1.52 -4.65 -5.14
C TYR A 745 2.93 -4.69 -5.71
N THR A 746 3.13 -5.51 -6.76
CA THR A 746 4.43 -5.61 -7.46
C THR A 746 4.27 -5.36 -8.95
N ASN A 747 5.35 -4.95 -9.61
CA ASN A 747 5.42 -4.76 -11.07
C ASN A 747 4.40 -3.74 -11.64
N LEU A 748 4.01 -2.73 -10.85
CA LEU A 748 3.17 -1.63 -11.33
C LEU A 748 3.90 -0.87 -12.46
N ARG A 749 3.19 -0.60 -13.57
CA ARG A 749 3.69 0.29 -14.63
C ARG A 749 3.63 1.75 -14.17
N GLY A 750 4.42 2.63 -14.77
CA GLY A 750 4.29 4.07 -14.52
C GLY A 750 2.93 4.61 -14.94
N GLY A 751 2.20 5.23 -14.02
CA GLY A 751 0.80 5.64 -14.20
C GLY A 751 0.18 6.26 -12.97
N THR A 752 -1.12 6.57 -13.07
CA THR A 752 -1.97 6.99 -11.95
C THR A 752 -2.88 5.82 -11.59
N TYR A 753 -2.96 5.53 -10.30
CA TYR A 753 -3.80 4.51 -9.70
C TYR A 753 -4.66 5.16 -8.62
N TYR A 754 -5.81 4.56 -8.33
CA TYR A 754 -6.67 4.95 -7.22
C TYR A 754 -6.88 3.75 -6.32
N PHE A 755 -6.38 3.84 -5.09
CA PHE A 755 -6.66 2.83 -4.08
C PHE A 755 -8.04 3.14 -3.50
N GLN A 756 -8.96 2.20 -3.64
CA GLN A 756 -10.34 2.33 -3.22
C GLN A 756 -10.58 1.46 -1.98
N MET A 757 -11.28 2.01 -1.01
CA MET A 757 -11.75 1.28 0.18
C MET A 757 -13.26 1.49 0.33
N GLN A 758 -13.97 0.43 0.66
CA GLN A 758 -15.38 0.43 0.97
C GLN A 758 -15.60 -0.26 2.32
N LEU A 759 -16.44 0.35 3.16
CA LEU A 759 -16.79 -0.12 4.48
C LEU A 759 -18.28 -0.39 4.57
N LYS A 760 -18.63 -1.58 5.06
CA LYS A 760 -19.99 -2.00 5.39
C LYS A 760 -20.03 -2.51 6.83
N ASP A 761 -21.18 -2.45 7.48
CA ASP A 761 -21.35 -3.00 8.82
C ASP A 761 -21.13 -4.51 8.85
N SER A 762 -21.18 -5.11 10.04
CA SER A 762 -20.90 -6.54 10.17
C SER A 762 -21.90 -7.42 9.40
N MET A 763 -23.13 -6.95 9.14
CA MET A 763 -24.19 -7.66 8.40
C MET A 763 -24.22 -7.27 6.90
N GLY A 764 -23.28 -6.46 6.43
CA GLY A 764 -23.18 -6.02 5.03
C GLY A 764 -24.09 -4.85 4.67
N HIS A 765 -24.65 -4.13 5.64
CA HIS A 765 -25.41 -2.91 5.41
C HIS A 765 -24.52 -1.66 5.45
N GLY A 766 -25.06 -0.55 4.93
CA GLY A 766 -24.32 0.71 4.80
C GLY A 766 -23.32 0.69 3.64
N ASN A 767 -22.77 1.85 3.33
CA ASN A 767 -21.70 1.99 2.35
C ASN A 767 -20.94 3.30 2.59
N LYS A 768 -19.73 3.21 3.15
CA LYS A 768 -18.79 4.33 3.23
C LYS A 768 -17.59 4.04 2.33
N GLU A 769 -17.19 5.00 1.51
CA GLU A 769 -16.11 4.82 0.53
C GLU A 769 -15.01 5.86 0.71
N MET A 770 -13.78 5.47 0.36
CA MET A 770 -12.58 6.30 0.34
C MET A 770 -11.78 6.01 -0.93
N SER A 771 -11.19 7.04 -1.52
CA SER A 771 -10.28 6.92 -2.66
C SER A 771 -8.98 7.69 -2.39
N VAL A 772 -7.84 7.05 -2.62
CA VAL A 772 -6.51 7.66 -2.47
C VAL A 772 -5.75 7.57 -3.77
N ARG A 773 -5.27 8.72 -4.26
CA ARG A 773 -4.56 8.83 -5.53
C ARG A 773 -3.08 8.50 -5.38
N ILE A 774 -2.61 7.49 -6.11
CA ILE A 774 -1.21 7.05 -6.11
C ILE A 774 -0.62 7.21 -7.52
N VAL A 775 0.50 7.91 -7.64
CA VAL A 775 1.17 8.20 -8.93
C VAL A 775 2.55 7.55 -8.95
N LYS A 776 2.73 6.54 -9.80
CA LYS A 776 4.06 5.97 -10.10
C LYS A 776 4.68 6.71 -11.27
N LYS A 777 5.84 7.34 -11.07
CA LYS A 777 6.57 8.02 -12.16
C LYS A 777 6.89 7.02 -13.28
N LYS A 778 6.75 7.43 -14.55
CA LYS A 778 7.11 6.58 -15.70
C LYS A 778 8.62 6.41 -15.83
N ALA A 779 9.07 5.17 -15.97
CA ALA A 779 10.45 4.85 -16.29
C ALA A 779 10.79 5.34 -17.72
N TYR A 780 12.08 5.50 -18.03
CA TYR A 780 12.48 5.99 -19.35
C TYR A 780 11.98 5.10 -20.49
N TYR A 781 12.08 3.78 -20.32
CA TYR A 781 11.62 2.80 -21.32
C TYR A 781 10.10 2.73 -21.50
N GLU A 782 9.31 3.31 -20.58
CA GLU A 782 7.86 3.40 -20.72
C GLU A 782 7.42 4.65 -21.51
N ARG A 783 8.36 5.53 -21.85
CA ARG A 783 8.08 6.75 -22.63
C ARG A 783 8.33 6.50 -24.11
N GLY A 784 7.43 6.99 -24.97
CA GLY A 784 7.53 6.79 -26.43
C GLY A 784 8.85 7.28 -27.04
N TRP A 785 9.44 8.36 -26.51
CA TRP A 785 10.72 8.88 -27.01
C TRP A 785 11.89 7.90 -26.83
N PHE A 786 11.84 7.02 -25.83
CA PHE A 786 12.90 6.03 -25.62
C PHE A 786 12.95 5.04 -26.78
N TYR A 787 11.78 4.58 -27.24
CA TYR A 787 11.69 3.74 -28.43
C TYR A 787 12.15 4.47 -29.70
N LEU A 788 11.90 5.78 -29.82
CA LEU A 788 12.46 6.59 -30.91
C LEU A 788 13.99 6.62 -30.87
N VAL A 789 14.59 6.83 -29.70
CA VAL A 789 16.05 6.80 -29.54
C VAL A 789 16.62 5.41 -29.85
N CYS A 790 16.00 4.32 -29.36
CA CYS A 790 16.41 2.96 -29.69
C CYS A 790 16.31 2.69 -31.20
N ALA A 791 15.26 3.14 -31.87
CA ALA A 791 15.11 3.01 -33.32
C ALA A 791 16.20 3.80 -34.08
N LEU A 792 16.53 5.01 -33.63
CA LEU A 792 17.62 5.82 -34.20
C LEU A 792 18.99 5.15 -34.00
N LEU A 793 19.27 4.61 -32.80
CA LEU A 793 20.50 3.89 -32.51
C LEU A 793 20.63 2.61 -33.35
N LEU A 794 19.52 1.87 -33.51
CA LEU A 794 19.48 0.69 -34.38
C LEU A 794 19.74 1.07 -35.84
N GLY A 795 19.11 2.15 -36.33
CA GLY A 795 19.36 2.68 -37.66
C GLY A 795 20.81 3.10 -37.87
N PHE A 796 21.42 3.75 -36.88
CA PHE A 796 22.83 4.13 -36.92
C PHE A 796 23.77 2.92 -36.89
N ALA A 797 23.49 1.91 -36.07
CA ALA A 797 24.27 0.67 -36.04
C ALA A 797 24.21 -0.08 -37.38
N ILE A 798 23.02 -0.13 -38.01
CA ILE A 798 22.84 -0.68 -39.36
C ILE A 798 23.66 0.15 -40.36
N ALA A 799 23.60 1.47 -40.31
CA ALA A 799 24.38 2.34 -41.19
C ALA A 799 25.90 2.14 -41.04
N LEU A 800 26.40 2.02 -39.80
CA LEU A 800 27.81 1.71 -39.54
C LEU A 800 28.22 0.33 -40.06
N LEU A 801 27.36 -0.68 -39.89
CA LEU A 801 27.60 -2.01 -40.43
C LEU A 801 27.67 -1.99 -41.96
N VAL A 802 26.74 -1.29 -42.61
CA VAL A 802 26.74 -1.08 -44.07
C VAL A 802 28.02 -0.35 -44.48
N GLN A 803 28.39 0.73 -43.80
CA GLN A 803 29.61 1.49 -44.08
C GLN A 803 30.86 0.62 -43.93
N PHE A 804 30.94 -0.21 -42.89
CA PHE A 804 32.04 -1.15 -42.68
C PHE A 804 32.15 -2.17 -43.81
N ILE A 805 31.03 -2.74 -44.26
CA ILE A 805 30.99 -3.68 -45.39
C ILE A 805 31.47 -2.99 -46.68
N LEU A 806 31.01 -1.77 -46.95
CA LEU A 806 31.43 -0.98 -48.11
C LEU A 806 32.92 -0.65 -48.06
N HIS A 807 33.44 -0.26 -46.89
CA HIS A 807 34.86 0.06 -46.69
C HIS A 807 35.75 -1.17 -46.93
N LYS A 808 35.33 -2.35 -46.43
CA LYS A 808 36.05 -3.61 -46.63
C LYS A 808 36.10 -4.01 -48.10
N LYS A 809 34.99 -3.88 -48.84
CA LYS A 809 34.95 -4.12 -50.30
C LYS A 809 35.84 -3.14 -51.07
N THR A 810 35.82 -1.86 -50.71
CA THR A 810 36.60 -0.81 -51.39
C THR A 810 38.11 -1.05 -51.21
N LYS A 811 38.57 -1.39 -50.01
CA LYS A 811 39.99 -1.75 -49.77
C LYS A 811 40.44 -2.97 -50.56
N ALA A 812 39.58 -4.00 -50.67
CA ALA A 812 39.91 -5.20 -51.45
C ALA A 812 40.06 -4.90 -52.95
N LEU A 813 39.21 -4.03 -53.50
CA LEU A 813 39.32 -3.58 -54.90
C LEU A 813 40.60 -2.80 -55.15
N LEU A 814 40.96 -1.87 -54.26
CA LEU A 814 42.18 -1.07 -54.39
C LEU A 814 43.45 -1.91 -54.35
N LYS A 815 43.52 -2.91 -53.46
CA LYS A 815 44.66 -3.83 -53.38
C LYS A 815 44.87 -4.59 -54.70
N LYS A 816 43.79 -5.09 -55.30
CA LYS A 816 43.83 -5.82 -56.56
C LYS A 816 44.27 -4.94 -57.74
N ALA A 817 43.92 -3.65 -57.72
CA ALA A 817 44.37 -2.69 -58.73
C ALA A 817 45.88 -2.41 -58.65
N GLN A 818 46.44 -2.32 -57.43
CA GLN A 818 47.89 -2.13 -57.24
C GLN A 818 48.72 -3.34 -57.67
N GLU A 819 48.25 -4.56 -57.35
CA GLU A 819 48.93 -5.82 -57.76
C GLU A 819 49.07 -5.91 -59.29
N ASN A 820 48.04 -5.49 -60.05
CA ASN A 820 48.10 -5.49 -61.52
C ASN A 820 49.12 -4.49 -62.10
N LYS A 821 49.27 -3.29 -61.49
CA LYS A 821 50.25 -2.30 -61.97
C LYS A 821 51.68 -2.81 -61.83
N LEU A 822 52.00 -3.46 -60.71
CA LEU A 822 53.34 -4.00 -60.46
C LEU A 822 53.70 -5.10 -61.47
N LEU A 823 52.76 -6.01 -61.74
CA LEU A 823 52.94 -7.10 -62.70
C LEU A 823 53.26 -6.60 -64.12
N ILE A 824 52.60 -5.53 -64.58
CA ILE A 824 52.85 -4.96 -65.91
C ILE A 824 54.28 -4.42 -66.01
N ARG A 825 54.74 -3.68 -65.00
CA ARG A 825 56.10 -3.12 -64.98
C ARG A 825 57.17 -4.20 -65.00
N GLU A 826 57.02 -5.25 -64.19
CA GLU A 826 57.98 -6.37 -64.14
C GLU A 826 58.12 -7.08 -65.50
N ILE A 827 57.01 -7.25 -66.24
CA ILE A 827 57.00 -7.86 -67.57
C ILE A 827 57.73 -6.96 -68.59
N VAL A 828 57.47 -5.65 -68.57
CA VAL A 828 58.09 -4.68 -69.50
C VAL A 828 59.60 -4.59 -69.27
N GLU A 829 60.06 -4.54 -68.02
CA GLU A 829 61.50 -4.54 -67.69
C GLU A 829 62.20 -5.85 -68.12
N ALA A 830 61.53 -7.01 -68.03
CA ALA A 830 62.08 -8.28 -68.48
C ALA A 830 62.27 -8.33 -70.01
N PHE A 831 61.33 -7.78 -70.79
CA PHE A 831 61.47 -7.67 -72.24
C PHE A 831 62.60 -6.73 -72.64
N ALA A 832 62.73 -5.59 -71.98
CA ALA A 832 63.80 -4.64 -72.26
C ALA A 832 65.20 -5.25 -72.05
N LYS A 833 65.40 -5.97 -70.94
CA LYS A 833 66.65 -6.72 -70.70
C LYS A 833 66.93 -7.75 -71.80
N THR A 834 65.88 -8.36 -72.35
CA THR A 834 66.02 -9.33 -73.44
C THR A 834 66.46 -8.67 -74.75
N ILE A 835 65.99 -7.44 -75.04
CA ILE A 835 66.45 -6.64 -76.18
C ILE A 835 67.94 -6.34 -76.03
N ASP A 836 68.34 -5.78 -74.89
CA ASP A 836 69.72 -5.38 -74.60
C ASP A 836 70.69 -6.59 -74.62
N MET A 837 70.23 -7.82 -74.31
CA MET A 837 71.04 -9.03 -74.43
C MET A 837 71.34 -9.45 -75.87
N LYS A 838 70.51 -9.07 -76.85
CA LYS A 838 70.64 -9.48 -78.25
C LYS A 838 71.49 -8.50 -79.07
N ASP A 839 71.48 -7.24 -78.70
CA ASP A 839 72.37 -6.21 -79.24
C ASP A 839 73.58 -6.05 -78.29
N ASN A 840 74.68 -6.75 -78.62
CA ASN A 840 75.90 -6.81 -77.79
C ASN A 840 76.57 -5.44 -77.57
N TYR A 841 76.06 -4.37 -78.17
CA TYR A 841 76.62 -3.02 -78.10
C TYR A 841 75.76 -2.01 -77.34
N THR A 842 74.61 -2.41 -76.79
CA THR A 842 73.67 -1.52 -76.10
C THR A 842 73.41 -1.94 -74.65
N ASN A 843 74.45 -2.07 -73.83
CA ASN A 843 74.24 -2.41 -72.41
C ASN A 843 73.65 -1.21 -71.64
N GLY A 844 72.37 -1.30 -71.26
CA GLY A 844 71.62 -0.27 -70.54
C GLY A 844 71.12 0.91 -71.38
N HIS A 845 71.19 0.81 -72.72
CA HIS A 845 70.73 1.87 -73.64
C HIS A 845 69.23 2.11 -73.54
N SER A 846 68.43 1.05 -73.62
CA SER A 846 66.97 1.14 -73.57
C SER A 846 66.51 1.78 -72.26
N THR A 847 67.21 1.50 -71.15
CA THR A 847 66.94 2.11 -69.83
C THR A 847 67.28 3.61 -69.81
N ARG A 848 68.46 4.01 -70.29
CA ARG A 848 68.84 5.44 -70.33
C ARG A 848 67.93 6.25 -71.25
N VAL A 849 67.58 5.71 -72.43
CA VAL A 849 66.63 6.36 -73.34
C VAL A 849 65.26 6.50 -72.68
N ALA A 850 64.81 5.51 -71.91
CA ALA A 850 63.56 5.61 -71.15
C ALA A 850 63.63 6.67 -70.04
N GLU A 851 64.73 6.75 -69.29
CA GLU A 851 64.96 7.78 -68.27
C GLU A 851 64.98 9.19 -68.88
N TYR A 852 65.73 9.38 -69.97
CA TYR A 852 65.76 10.64 -70.71
C TYR A 852 64.39 11.01 -71.29
N THR A 853 63.63 10.03 -71.78
CA THR A 853 62.26 10.23 -72.27
C THR A 853 61.36 10.72 -71.14
N SER A 854 61.44 10.12 -69.94
CA SER A 854 60.68 10.57 -68.78
C SER A 854 61.03 11.99 -68.34
N MET A 855 62.32 12.34 -68.35
CA MET A 855 62.79 13.68 -68.00
C MET A 855 62.25 14.73 -68.98
N LEU A 856 62.32 14.43 -70.29
CA LEU A 856 61.79 15.30 -71.34
C LEU A 856 60.26 15.44 -71.25
N ALA A 857 59.54 14.32 -71.08
CA ALA A 857 58.08 14.34 -70.91
C ALA A 857 57.67 15.18 -69.69
N LYS A 858 58.39 15.07 -68.57
CA LYS A 858 58.16 15.87 -67.37
C LYS A 858 58.40 17.36 -67.60
N GLU A 859 59.47 17.73 -68.30
CA GLU A 859 59.75 19.14 -68.65
C GLU A 859 58.74 19.73 -69.64
N MET A 860 58.15 18.88 -70.48
CA MET A 860 57.08 19.26 -71.41
C MET A 860 55.70 19.35 -70.70
N GLY A 861 55.63 19.05 -69.40
CA GLY A 861 54.41 19.20 -68.59
C GLY A 861 53.45 18.01 -68.67
N CYS A 862 53.90 16.83 -69.11
CA CYS A 862 53.10 15.61 -69.06
C CYS A 862 52.78 15.22 -67.60
N ASP A 863 51.61 14.63 -67.37
CA ASP A 863 51.24 14.10 -66.05
C ASP A 863 52.01 12.82 -65.68
N GLU A 864 51.99 12.47 -64.40
CA GLU A 864 52.79 11.36 -63.86
C GLU A 864 52.43 10.00 -64.48
N GLU A 865 51.15 9.80 -64.84
CA GLU A 865 50.68 8.59 -65.53
C GLU A 865 51.21 8.52 -66.97
N THR A 866 51.22 9.65 -67.68
CA THR A 866 51.77 9.76 -69.03
C THR A 866 53.29 9.60 -69.03
N ILE A 867 53.99 10.13 -68.02
CA ILE A 867 55.44 9.95 -67.87
C ILE A 867 55.77 8.47 -67.66
N GLU A 868 55.09 7.77 -66.74
CA GLU A 868 55.30 6.34 -66.51
C GLU A 868 54.98 5.50 -67.76
N LYS A 869 53.92 5.89 -68.48
CA LYS A 869 53.58 5.27 -69.76
C LYS A 869 54.65 5.49 -70.82
N TYR A 870 55.17 6.71 -70.98
CA TYR A 870 56.21 7.04 -71.95
C TYR A 870 57.54 6.37 -71.60
N TYR A 871 57.86 6.25 -70.31
CA TYR A 871 58.98 5.44 -69.82
C TYR A 871 58.89 4.00 -70.35
N ASN A 872 57.74 3.35 -70.14
CA ASN A 872 57.54 1.96 -70.57
C ASN A 872 57.59 1.81 -72.11
N ILE A 873 57.06 2.77 -72.86
CA ILE A 873 57.12 2.79 -74.33
C ILE A 873 58.57 2.95 -74.79
N ALA A 874 59.32 3.89 -74.22
CA ALA A 874 60.72 4.10 -74.54
C ALA A 874 61.60 2.91 -74.16
N LEU A 875 61.27 2.19 -73.09
CA LEU A 875 62.04 1.02 -72.67
C LEU A 875 62.00 -0.12 -73.71
N LEU A 876 60.96 -0.16 -74.56
CA LEU A 876 60.76 -1.17 -75.60
C LEU A 876 60.90 -0.64 -77.02
N HIS A 877 61.33 0.62 -77.21
CA HIS A 877 61.34 1.27 -78.53
C HIS A 877 62.11 0.47 -79.59
N ASP A 878 63.20 -0.20 -79.18
CA ASP A 878 64.09 -0.96 -80.05
C ASP A 878 63.79 -2.48 -80.11
N ILE A 879 62.64 -2.95 -79.59
CA ILE A 879 62.28 -4.38 -79.57
C ILE A 879 62.38 -5.07 -80.94
N GLY A 880 62.16 -4.32 -82.02
CA GLY A 880 62.26 -4.82 -83.38
C GLY A 880 63.67 -5.20 -83.83
N LYS A 881 64.73 -4.78 -83.12
CA LYS A 881 66.11 -5.25 -83.36
C LYS A 881 66.27 -6.75 -83.16
N ILE A 882 65.38 -7.38 -82.37
CA ILE A 882 65.31 -8.85 -82.27
C ILE A 882 65.07 -9.48 -83.65
N GLY A 883 64.40 -8.80 -84.58
CA GLY A 883 64.14 -9.30 -85.92
C GLY A 883 65.24 -9.01 -86.95
N VAL A 884 66.39 -8.44 -86.56
CA VAL A 884 67.52 -8.11 -87.46
C VAL A 884 68.63 -9.17 -87.31
N PRO A 885 69.21 -9.71 -88.41
CA PRO A 885 70.32 -10.67 -88.34
C PRO A 885 71.54 -10.10 -87.61
N MET A 886 72.18 -10.91 -86.76
CA MET A 886 73.30 -10.46 -85.91
C MET A 886 74.51 -9.99 -86.72
N GLU A 887 74.77 -10.61 -87.88
CA GLU A 887 75.90 -10.26 -88.76
C GLU A 887 75.79 -8.83 -89.31
N VAL A 888 74.55 -8.35 -89.49
CA VAL A 888 74.24 -6.99 -89.95
C VAL A 888 74.20 -6.02 -88.77
N LEU A 889 73.53 -6.39 -87.68
CA LEU A 889 73.38 -5.55 -86.49
C LEU A 889 74.73 -5.22 -85.85
N ASN A 890 75.65 -6.20 -85.85
CA ASN A 890 76.91 -6.11 -85.09
C ASN A 890 78.18 -5.88 -85.92
N LYS A 891 78.07 -5.45 -87.18
CA LYS A 891 79.20 -5.31 -88.12
C LYS A 891 80.19 -4.21 -87.68
N PRO A 892 81.52 -4.47 -87.63
CA PRO A 892 82.52 -3.49 -87.16
C PRO A 892 82.91 -2.40 -88.18
N GLY A 893 82.29 -2.36 -89.37
CA GLY A 893 82.57 -1.39 -90.45
C GLY A 893 81.29 -0.80 -91.06
N LYS A 894 81.42 0.19 -91.96
CA LYS A 894 80.28 0.88 -92.59
C LYS A 894 79.37 -0.12 -93.31
N LEU A 895 78.06 -0.03 -93.05
CA LEU A 895 77.05 -0.85 -93.70
C LEU A 895 76.92 -0.44 -95.17
N THR A 896 76.73 -1.44 -96.03
CA THR A 896 76.28 -1.21 -97.42
C THR A 896 74.85 -0.68 -97.42
N ASP A 897 74.42 -0.04 -98.52
CA ASP A 897 73.07 0.52 -98.61
C ASP A 897 71.97 -0.57 -98.44
N GLU A 898 72.26 -1.80 -98.86
CA GLU A 898 71.40 -2.98 -98.69
C GLU A 898 71.32 -3.43 -97.22
N GLU A 899 72.46 -3.50 -96.52
CA GLU A 899 72.52 -3.82 -95.09
C GLU A 899 71.84 -2.73 -94.23
N PHE A 900 72.00 -1.47 -94.61
CA PHE A 900 71.34 -0.36 -93.92
C PHE A 900 69.82 -0.39 -94.10
N ALA A 901 69.31 -0.82 -95.26
CA ALA A 901 67.88 -1.03 -95.48
C ALA A 901 67.31 -2.13 -94.56
N ILE A 902 68.08 -3.18 -94.26
CA ILE A 902 67.67 -4.23 -93.31
C ILE A 902 67.55 -3.65 -91.89
N ILE A 903 68.48 -2.79 -91.45
CA ILE A 903 68.38 -2.12 -90.14
C ILE A 903 67.15 -1.20 -90.08
N LYS A 904 66.85 -0.47 -91.15
CA LYS A 904 65.66 0.40 -91.22
C LYS A 904 64.32 -0.33 -91.07
N SER A 905 64.30 -1.67 -91.17
CA SER A 905 63.09 -2.48 -90.94
C SER A 905 62.71 -2.67 -89.47
N HIS A 906 63.59 -2.34 -88.51
CA HIS A 906 63.34 -2.67 -87.11
C HIS A 906 62.18 -1.90 -86.45
N PRO A 907 61.88 -0.61 -86.77
CA PRO A 907 60.72 0.05 -86.18
C PRO A 907 59.40 -0.63 -86.60
N GLU A 908 59.29 -0.99 -87.88
CA GLU A 908 58.12 -1.69 -88.42
C GLU A 908 57.95 -3.10 -87.80
N LYS A 909 59.05 -3.82 -87.58
CA LYS A 909 59.03 -5.10 -86.87
C LYS A 909 58.62 -4.94 -85.40
N GLY A 910 59.09 -3.87 -84.74
CA GLY A 910 58.73 -3.56 -83.35
C GLY A 910 57.25 -3.23 -83.19
N GLU A 911 56.71 -2.38 -84.06
CA GLU A 911 55.27 -2.04 -84.11
C GLU A 911 54.41 -3.30 -84.29
N ASN A 912 54.80 -4.20 -85.20
CA ASN A 912 54.04 -5.43 -85.47
C ASN A 912 54.03 -6.43 -84.32
N VAL A 913 55.08 -6.47 -83.48
CA VAL A 913 55.13 -7.36 -82.30
C VAL A 913 54.33 -6.79 -81.14
N LEU A 914 54.37 -5.47 -80.95
CA LEU A 914 53.75 -4.82 -79.79
C LEU A 914 52.26 -4.53 -79.96
N LYS A 915 51.72 -4.49 -81.19
CA LYS A 915 50.31 -4.15 -81.46
C LYS A 915 49.29 -5.11 -80.82
N ASP A 916 49.68 -6.35 -80.53
CA ASP A 916 48.80 -7.35 -79.93
C ASP A 916 48.64 -7.18 -78.40
N ILE A 917 49.43 -6.27 -77.79
CA ILE A 917 49.34 -5.96 -76.35
C ILE A 917 48.20 -4.97 -76.11
N SER A 918 46.99 -5.49 -75.89
CA SER A 918 45.77 -4.67 -75.73
C SER A 918 45.73 -3.81 -74.47
N ILE A 919 46.57 -4.11 -73.46
CA ILE A 919 46.60 -3.38 -72.18
C ILE A 919 47.38 -2.05 -72.26
N MET A 920 48.24 -1.88 -73.26
CA MET A 920 48.99 -0.64 -73.53
C MET A 920 49.30 -0.52 -75.03
N PRO A 921 48.29 -0.20 -75.86
CA PRO A 921 48.44 -0.18 -77.33
C PRO A 921 49.47 0.83 -77.83
N GLU A 922 49.82 1.84 -77.02
CA GLU A 922 50.77 2.89 -77.38
C GLU A 922 52.23 2.42 -77.40
N LEU A 923 52.54 1.24 -76.84
CA LEU A 923 53.85 0.60 -76.97
C LEU A 923 54.24 0.42 -78.45
N ALA A 924 53.30 -0.05 -79.27
CA ALA A 924 53.52 -0.26 -80.70
C ALA A 924 53.79 1.05 -81.44
N ILE A 925 53.12 2.13 -81.02
CA ILE A 925 53.22 3.45 -81.65
C ILE A 925 54.61 4.05 -81.43
N GLY A 926 55.15 3.96 -80.21
CA GLY A 926 56.48 4.48 -79.91
C GLY A 926 57.59 3.75 -80.64
N ALA A 927 57.57 2.40 -80.64
CA ALA A 927 58.55 1.58 -81.34
C ALA A 927 58.46 1.67 -82.87
N GLY A 928 57.29 2.01 -83.41
CA GLY A 928 57.06 2.11 -84.85
C GLY A 928 57.45 3.45 -85.48
N ALA A 929 57.62 4.49 -84.66
CA ALA A 929 57.77 5.86 -85.14
C ALA A 929 58.98 6.61 -84.56
N HIS A 930 59.81 6.00 -83.70
CA HIS A 930 60.92 6.70 -83.04
C HIS A 930 62.06 7.15 -83.97
N HIS A 931 62.13 6.61 -85.19
CA HIS A 931 63.07 7.04 -86.24
C HIS A 931 62.43 7.93 -87.33
N GLU A 932 61.18 8.36 -87.13
CA GLU A 932 60.55 9.36 -87.99
C GLU A 932 61.11 10.75 -87.70
N ARG A 933 61.22 11.59 -88.75
CA ARG A 933 61.87 12.90 -88.67
C ARG A 933 60.89 14.00 -89.05
N PRO A 934 60.85 15.14 -88.33
CA PRO A 934 59.99 16.27 -88.65
C PRO A 934 60.02 16.72 -90.12
N ASP A 935 61.18 16.63 -90.78
CA ASP A 935 61.37 16.98 -92.19
C ASP A 935 60.81 15.97 -93.21
N GLY A 936 60.15 14.89 -92.75
CA GLY A 936 59.56 13.85 -93.60
C GLY A 936 60.57 12.89 -94.23
N LYS A 937 61.87 12.98 -93.88
CA LYS A 937 62.94 12.11 -94.40
C LYS A 937 63.26 10.92 -93.49
N GLY A 938 62.47 10.72 -92.44
CA GLY A 938 62.57 9.60 -91.51
C GLY A 938 62.07 8.28 -92.10
N TYR A 939 62.15 7.21 -91.33
CA TYR A 939 61.65 5.88 -91.69
C TYR A 939 60.88 5.28 -90.51
N PRO A 940 59.95 4.34 -90.74
CA PRO A 940 59.64 3.66 -92.00
C PRO A 940 58.65 4.35 -92.95
N ARG A 941 57.83 5.30 -92.48
CA ARG A 941 56.69 5.89 -93.22
C ARG A 941 56.97 7.28 -93.79
N GLY A 942 58.01 7.98 -93.33
CA GLY A 942 58.34 9.34 -93.80
C GLY A 942 57.36 10.38 -93.27
N LEU A 943 56.95 10.24 -92.01
CA LEU A 943 55.95 11.12 -91.37
C LEU A 943 56.51 12.53 -91.16
N THR A 944 55.64 13.53 -91.27
CA THR A 944 55.96 14.94 -90.95
C THR A 944 55.66 15.24 -89.48
N GLU A 945 56.20 16.32 -88.92
CA GLU A 945 56.15 16.64 -87.47
C GLU A 945 54.76 16.49 -86.83
N GLU A 946 53.71 16.98 -87.49
CA GLU A 946 52.32 16.92 -86.99
C GLU A 946 51.76 15.49 -86.95
N GLN A 947 52.33 14.59 -87.74
CA GLN A 947 51.93 13.19 -87.86
C GLN A 947 52.73 12.26 -86.95
N ILE A 948 53.89 12.70 -86.43
CA ILE A 948 54.71 11.90 -85.53
C ILE A 948 54.14 12.02 -84.11
N PRO A 949 53.71 10.90 -83.50
CA PRO A 949 53.19 10.90 -82.13
C PRO A 949 54.19 11.52 -81.15
N GLN A 950 53.68 12.28 -80.18
CA GLN A 950 54.52 13.03 -79.24
C GLN A 950 55.55 12.14 -78.52
N VAL A 951 55.14 10.94 -78.07
CA VAL A 951 56.05 9.97 -77.45
C VAL A 951 57.22 9.58 -78.36
N ALA A 952 56.97 9.39 -79.67
CA ALA A 952 58.01 9.04 -80.64
C ALA A 952 58.94 10.23 -80.93
N ARG A 953 58.41 11.46 -80.97
CA ARG A 953 59.23 12.69 -81.07
C ARG A 953 60.16 12.84 -79.87
N ILE A 954 59.69 12.52 -78.67
CA ILE A 954 60.49 12.56 -77.43
C ILE A 954 61.57 11.48 -77.45
N ILE A 955 61.20 10.23 -77.74
CA ILE A 955 62.14 9.10 -77.84
C ILE A 955 63.22 9.40 -78.88
N GLY A 956 62.86 9.96 -80.04
CA GLY A 956 63.83 10.30 -81.09
C GLY A 956 64.93 11.27 -80.61
N VAL A 957 64.59 12.26 -79.76
CA VAL A 957 65.60 13.16 -79.15
C VAL A 957 66.43 12.42 -78.10
N ALA A 958 65.78 11.64 -77.23
CA ALA A 958 66.46 10.87 -76.18
C ALA A 958 67.45 9.84 -76.74
N ASP A 959 67.03 9.08 -77.76
CA ASP A 959 67.85 8.10 -78.47
C ASP A 959 69.01 8.78 -79.22
N THR A 960 68.73 9.88 -79.93
CA THR A 960 69.77 10.65 -80.64
C THR A 960 70.81 11.22 -79.68
N PHE A 961 70.39 11.69 -78.50
CA PHE A 961 71.30 12.12 -77.44
C PHE A 961 72.15 10.95 -76.92
N ASP A 962 71.53 9.84 -76.49
CA ASP A 962 72.27 8.69 -75.95
C ASP A 962 73.22 8.11 -77.00
N ALA A 963 72.82 8.07 -78.27
CA ALA A 963 73.64 7.61 -79.37
C ALA A 963 74.91 8.43 -79.59
N MET A 964 74.89 9.74 -79.31
CA MET A 964 76.06 10.62 -79.42
C MET A 964 76.89 10.70 -78.13
N TYR A 965 76.21 10.69 -76.99
CA TYR A 965 76.81 10.92 -75.67
C TYR A 965 77.30 9.64 -74.97
N SER A 966 76.94 8.46 -75.47
CA SER A 966 77.48 7.18 -75.03
C SER A 966 78.73 6.73 -75.82
N ASN A 967 79.62 5.98 -75.18
CA ASN A 967 80.76 5.35 -75.86
C ASN A 967 80.27 4.22 -76.79
N ARG A 968 80.77 4.18 -78.03
CA ARG A 968 80.52 3.09 -78.97
C ARG A 968 81.85 2.40 -79.35
N PRO A 969 81.84 1.11 -79.76
CA PRO A 969 83.08 0.33 -79.98
C PRO A 969 84.06 0.97 -80.97
N TYR A 970 83.54 1.66 -81.98
CA TYR A 970 84.27 2.32 -83.06
C TYR A 970 84.37 3.85 -82.88
N ARG A 971 83.79 4.41 -81.81
CA ARG A 971 83.79 5.86 -81.56
C ARG A 971 83.67 6.17 -80.06
N LYS A 972 84.66 6.88 -79.52
CA LYS A 972 84.55 7.47 -78.16
C LYS A 972 83.38 8.46 -78.11
N ARG A 973 82.74 8.58 -76.94
CA ARG A 973 81.63 9.52 -76.72
C ARG A 973 82.03 10.93 -77.14
N MET A 974 81.08 11.65 -77.73
CA MET A 974 81.29 13.03 -78.14
C MET A 974 81.26 13.96 -76.92
N ASN A 975 82.00 15.06 -76.98
CA ASN A 975 81.96 16.06 -75.91
C ASN A 975 80.53 16.61 -75.72
N PHE A 976 80.09 16.79 -74.47
CA PHE A 976 78.73 17.17 -74.12
C PHE A 976 78.28 18.46 -74.82
N GLU A 977 79.09 19.52 -74.76
CA GLU A 977 78.78 20.81 -75.37
C GLU A 977 78.63 20.69 -76.89
N LYS A 978 79.42 19.81 -77.53
CA LYS A 978 79.29 19.49 -78.96
C LYS A 978 78.00 18.72 -79.25
N VAL A 979 77.62 17.72 -78.44
CA VAL A 979 76.34 17.00 -78.60
C VAL A 979 75.15 17.97 -78.50
N VAL A 980 75.15 18.85 -77.50
CA VAL A 980 74.12 19.87 -77.32
C VAL A 980 74.03 20.78 -78.55
N SER A 981 75.17 21.20 -79.11
CA SER A 981 75.18 22.02 -80.34
C SER A 981 74.57 21.29 -81.54
N ILE A 982 74.86 20.00 -81.72
CA ILE A 982 74.31 19.19 -82.82
C ILE A 982 72.80 19.00 -82.66
N ILE A 983 72.32 18.72 -81.45
CA ILE A 983 70.88 18.58 -81.18
C ILE A 983 70.17 19.90 -81.47
N LYS A 984 70.77 21.04 -81.09
CA LYS A 984 70.24 22.37 -81.39
C LYS A 984 70.20 22.68 -82.89
N GLU A 985 71.23 22.30 -83.64
CA GLU A 985 71.27 22.45 -85.11
C GLU A 985 70.28 21.51 -85.82
N ALA A 986 69.99 20.34 -85.24
CA ALA A 986 69.04 19.36 -85.77
C ALA A 986 67.56 19.70 -85.47
N ALA A 987 67.29 20.72 -84.64
CA ALA A 987 65.95 21.18 -84.31
C ALA A 987 65.17 21.63 -85.57
N GLY A 988 63.93 21.16 -85.69
CA GLY A 988 63.04 21.48 -86.80
C GLY A 988 63.38 20.76 -88.11
N THR A 989 64.41 19.91 -88.11
CA THR A 989 64.79 19.06 -89.25
C THR A 989 64.76 17.58 -88.88
N GLN A 990 65.79 17.06 -88.20
CA GLN A 990 65.85 15.66 -87.79
C GLN A 990 65.12 15.43 -86.46
N LEU A 991 65.05 16.44 -85.61
CA LEU A 991 64.47 16.38 -84.26
C LEU A 991 63.41 17.48 -84.08
N SER A 992 62.33 17.19 -83.35
CA SER A 992 61.22 18.14 -83.14
C SER A 992 61.70 19.35 -82.32
N SER A 993 61.43 20.56 -82.82
CA SER A 993 61.87 21.80 -82.16
C SER A 993 61.33 21.92 -80.74
N GLU A 994 60.07 21.54 -80.55
CA GLU A 994 59.39 21.56 -79.24
C GLU A 994 60.11 20.70 -78.20
N VAL A 995 60.56 19.50 -78.60
CA VAL A 995 61.27 18.56 -77.72
C VAL A 995 62.71 19.02 -77.49
N VAL A 996 63.38 19.54 -78.52
CA VAL A 996 64.73 20.09 -78.38
C VAL A 996 64.74 21.29 -77.44
N ASP A 997 63.71 22.14 -77.48
CA ASP A 997 63.59 23.25 -76.53
C ASP A 997 63.44 22.75 -75.09
N ALA A 998 62.70 21.66 -74.86
CA ALA A 998 62.63 21.01 -73.55
C ALA A 998 63.97 20.41 -73.12
N PHE A 999 64.68 19.76 -74.05
CA PHE A 999 66.04 19.25 -73.82
C PHE A 999 67.00 20.37 -73.42
N LEU A 1000 67.01 21.49 -74.13
CA LEU A 1000 67.88 22.63 -73.83
C LEU A 1000 67.55 23.26 -72.47
N ARG A 1001 66.26 23.39 -72.11
CA ARG A 1001 65.87 23.84 -70.76
C ARG A 1001 66.39 22.92 -69.66
N LEU A 1002 66.43 21.60 -69.88
CA LEU A 1002 66.99 20.64 -68.92
C LEU A 1002 68.51 20.74 -68.84
N VAL A 1003 69.19 20.88 -69.99
CA VAL A 1003 70.63 21.11 -70.03
C VAL A 1003 71.02 22.39 -69.27
N ASP A 1004 70.26 23.48 -69.42
CA ASP A 1004 70.48 24.74 -68.69
C ASP A 1004 70.28 24.58 -67.17
N LYS A 1005 69.44 23.64 -66.75
CA LYS A 1005 69.24 23.26 -65.32
C LYS A 1005 70.35 22.34 -64.79
N GLY A 1006 71.28 21.92 -65.65
CA GLY A 1006 72.39 21.01 -65.29
C GLY A 1006 72.04 19.52 -65.39
N GLU A 1007 70.87 19.17 -65.95
CA GLU A 1007 70.45 17.79 -66.20
C GLU A 1007 71.06 17.25 -67.52
N PHE A 1008 70.96 15.95 -67.80
CA PHE A 1008 71.55 15.24 -68.97
C PHE A 1008 73.09 15.10 -69.01
N ARG A 1009 73.85 15.93 -68.29
CA ARG A 1009 75.30 15.76 -68.15
C ARG A 1009 75.60 14.69 -67.10
N ALA A 1010 76.40 13.68 -67.46
CA ALA A 1010 76.78 12.65 -66.50
C ALA A 1010 77.61 13.25 -65.35
N PRO A 1011 77.38 12.88 -64.07
CA PRO A 1011 78.06 13.50 -62.92
C PRO A 1011 79.59 13.35 -62.94
N ASP A 1012 80.09 12.33 -63.61
CA ASP A 1012 81.50 12.00 -63.83
C ASP A 1012 82.07 12.61 -65.12
N ASP A 1013 81.29 13.43 -65.84
CA ASP A 1013 81.75 14.10 -67.06
C ASP A 1013 82.49 15.42 -66.78
N HIS A 1014 83.80 15.31 -66.62
CA HIS A 1014 84.72 16.43 -66.45
C HIS A 1014 85.10 17.17 -67.76
N GLY A 1015 84.30 17.04 -68.84
CA GLY A 1015 84.50 17.76 -70.11
C GLY A 1015 85.30 16.99 -71.17
N GLY A 1016 85.41 15.67 -71.03
CA GLY A 1016 86.11 14.79 -71.99
C GLY A 1016 85.21 14.32 -73.14
N GLY A 1017 85.80 14.11 -74.33
CA GLY A 1017 85.08 13.63 -75.52
C GLY A 1017 85.64 14.23 -76.82
N THR A 1018 85.24 13.72 -77.97
CA THR A 1018 85.75 14.25 -79.27
C THR A 1018 85.01 15.53 -79.67
N MET A 1019 85.73 16.55 -80.14
CA MET A 1019 85.17 17.78 -80.72
C MET A 1019 85.05 17.73 -82.26
N GLU A 1020 85.54 16.66 -82.91
CA GLU A 1020 85.51 16.50 -84.37
C GLU A 1020 84.11 16.08 -84.87
N ASP A 1021 83.66 16.64 -86.01
CA ASP A 1021 82.38 16.25 -86.65
C ASP A 1021 82.39 14.79 -87.12
N ILE A 1022 81.23 14.11 -87.02
CA ILE A 1022 81.04 12.70 -87.38
C ILE A 1022 81.57 12.37 -88.79
N ASN A 1023 81.48 13.31 -89.73
CA ASN A 1023 81.94 13.12 -91.10
C ASN A 1023 83.48 13.20 -91.29
N ASN A 1024 84.22 13.77 -90.34
CA ASN A 1024 85.67 13.97 -90.46
C ASN A 1024 86.51 12.93 -89.68
N ILE A 1025 85.93 12.23 -88.70
CA ILE A 1025 86.61 11.15 -87.96
C ILE A 1025 86.89 9.93 -88.89
N HIS A 1026 86.04 9.67 -89.88
CA HIS A 1026 86.26 8.59 -90.85
C HIS A 1026 87.46 8.83 -91.78
N LYS A 1027 87.73 10.07 -92.19
CA LYS A 1027 88.85 10.39 -93.11
C LYS A 1027 90.24 10.25 -92.48
N LYS A 1028 90.33 10.23 -91.13
CA LYS A 1028 91.60 10.08 -90.41
C LYS A 1028 92.02 8.61 -90.30
N TYR A 1029 91.05 7.70 -90.20
CA TYR A 1029 91.29 6.25 -90.21
C TYR A 1029 91.66 5.72 -91.60
N GLU A 1030 91.11 6.28 -92.68
CA GLU A 1030 91.46 5.87 -94.06
C GLU A 1030 92.93 6.14 -94.42
N LYS A 1031 93.56 7.19 -93.85
CA LYS A 1031 94.98 7.49 -94.10
C LYS A 1031 95.97 6.65 -93.28
N GLU A 1032 95.55 6.05 -92.17
CA GLU A 1032 96.39 5.14 -91.38
C GLU A 1032 96.21 3.66 -91.79
N SER A 1033 95.14 3.32 -92.51
CA SER A 1033 94.88 1.95 -93.00
C SER A 1033 95.50 1.61 -94.37
N GLU A 1034 96.04 2.56 -95.13
CA GLU A 1034 96.77 2.30 -96.40
C GLU A 1034 98.30 2.12 -96.21
N GLY A 1035 98.77 2.00 -94.97
CA GLY A 1035 100.19 1.94 -94.64
C GLY A 1035 100.58 0.86 -93.64
N LYS A 1036 100.06 -0.38 -93.76
CA LYS A 1036 100.72 -1.63 -93.32
C LYS A 1036 99.89 -2.88 -93.63
N THR A 1037 100.17 -3.46 -94.79
CA THR A 1037 100.10 -4.91 -95.05
C THR A 1037 101.49 -5.52 -94.81
N SER A 1038 101.64 -6.27 -93.72
CA SER A 1038 102.28 -7.61 -93.66
C SER A 1038 101.85 -8.31 -92.38
#